data_AF-A0A839P3H3-F1
#
_entry.id   AF-A0A839P3H3-F1
#
_cell.length_a   1.000
_cell.length_b   1.000
_cell.length_c   1.000
_cell.angle_alpha   90.00
_cell.angle_beta   90.00
_cell.angle_gamma   90.00
#
_symmetry.space_group_name_H-M   'P 1'
#
loop_
_entity.id
_entity.type
_entity.pdbx_description
1 polymer ?
#
loop_
_entity_poly.entity_id
_entity_poly.type
_entity_poly.pdbx_seq_one_letter_code
_entity_poly.pdbx_strand_id
1 'polypeptide(L)'
;MPSRLEAMEQPEARVLRQLAEAVLFEGLADCEPAYDGSRRIAWRLGSRRFRATGAVGAFGRPRLDPSSVEMASGEGAWMPADLAALVEVLPAAGEHTVRLRAELRQTIELCRWNVQNLSPPERRALPFATLDAALWEGHPYHPSFKARTGFTLEDHRRYGPEAAAPFRLEWLAVRRDTIALALPGPEAAFWRAELGGEWNLLAHRLGEAGHSLDTHALLPVHPWQMRRLESEALRPWLAEGRAVALGIAGPRYVASQSLRTLHNLDDPSAASVKLALGVVSTSSLRILDPHFVLTGPALSNWLAGLVADDPKLRDRVTVLREYAAALADRDGPLAGQLAAIWRESPRLAPGEAAVPFNALAVCEADGSSFVAPWLERHGRDAWLDRLVEVAVLPVWHLLAGHGVALEAHGQNMILVHRGGWPERVILRDFHESAEYAPDFVTNPERVPDFGAIDPAHAGPVDDRFHAMRSAATLAELVTDSLFVFNLSEITALLARRHGLDETAFWRRLGRQLRRHAIAHGLEECFARLQVEAPRLRVEALLSRKLGLGEVRGSLHAPNTLFHSPDALFGDRMIEIDGRTITADAMEAAIRRVEDAAGLSGGSGERVAARFRDTAQGLAFILAARRCGASLLPIHPALPDEGARRLAERAGCHRLFLDSLEGAALDGAAPPVPGEGELLQMSSGTTGEPKCIARPWSAVEREIESYVGAFTEPDGMTPVIACPITHSYGLICGLFVGLRRGRVPVIVDTTNPKYLLRRLREIERPVLYTAPAMLHTLARLLPGDETIHAAMVSGTLLPAPWFAAIRGRVTHLFQQYGCSEAGCIAINPDLRRADAIGRPLPHHRVRAGTGPEAPAEIVVEGEGGTIHTADLGYLAPDGMLIFVARQDDTINVSGLNVYPGEVEDVVMAMPGITDAVAFARPDPFAGERVTLLFSAEGPVPPRALQDWCRRWLAGHQVPVEAVQVGAIPREANGKISRRAVAAQYRGGSLEAVA
;
A
#
# COMPACT_ATOMS: atom_id res chain seq x y z
N MET A 1 -40.41 6.94 -12.45
CA MET A 1 -39.35 7.57 -11.65
C MET A 1 -39.08 6.66 -10.47
N PRO A 2 -37.82 6.34 -10.14
CA PRO A 2 -37.53 5.61 -8.92
C PRO A 2 -38.12 6.38 -7.73
N SER A 3 -38.60 5.67 -6.71
CA SER A 3 -39.05 6.31 -5.47
C SER A 3 -37.89 7.10 -4.84
N ARG A 4 -38.16 8.16 -4.05
CA ARG A 4 -37.09 8.92 -3.38
C ARG A 4 -36.18 8.04 -2.50
N LEU A 5 -36.68 6.87 -2.06
CA LEU A 5 -35.97 5.82 -1.33
C LEU A 5 -35.10 4.91 -2.21
N GLU A 6 -35.21 4.97 -3.54
CA GLU A 6 -34.36 4.24 -4.48
C GLU A 6 -33.16 5.09 -4.94
N ALA A 7 -33.26 6.42 -4.88
CA ALA A 7 -32.15 7.34 -5.20
C ALA A 7 -31.17 7.54 -4.03
N MET A 8 -31.65 7.40 -2.79
CA MET A 8 -30.84 7.35 -1.58
C MET A 8 -30.84 5.92 -1.02
N GLU A 9 -29.68 5.40 -0.61
CA GLU A 9 -29.56 4.08 0.03
C GLU A 9 -30.62 3.92 1.15
N GLN A 10 -31.41 2.84 1.12
CA GLN A 10 -32.45 2.61 2.13
C GLN A 10 -31.82 2.65 3.54
N PRO A 11 -32.38 3.39 4.51
CA PRO A 11 -31.74 3.61 5.81
C PRO A 11 -31.29 2.33 6.53
N GLU A 12 -32.06 1.26 6.43
CA GLU A 12 -31.79 -0.04 7.05
C GLU A 12 -30.61 -0.73 6.38
N ALA A 13 -30.60 -0.77 5.05
CA ALA A 13 -29.52 -1.37 4.28
C ALA A 13 -28.19 -0.64 4.54
N ARG A 14 -28.25 0.69 4.65
CA ARG A 14 -27.09 1.52 5.01
C ARG A 14 -26.54 1.21 6.39
N VAL A 15 -27.40 1.21 7.41
CA VAL A 15 -27.00 0.94 8.79
C VAL A 15 -26.48 -0.49 8.93
N LEU A 16 -27.12 -1.46 8.27
CA LEU A 16 -26.66 -2.84 8.21
C LEU A 16 -25.27 -2.94 7.55
N ARG A 17 -25.08 -2.29 6.40
CA ARG A 17 -23.80 -2.25 5.69
C ARG A 17 -22.69 -1.66 6.57
N GLN A 18 -22.90 -0.48 7.15
CA GLN A 18 -21.90 0.16 8.00
C GLN A 18 -21.58 -0.68 9.24
N LEU A 19 -22.58 -1.35 9.82
CA LEU A 19 -22.34 -2.26 10.95
C LEU A 19 -21.49 -3.48 10.51
N ALA A 20 -21.80 -4.08 9.36
CA ALA A 20 -21.03 -5.18 8.81
C ALA A 20 -19.58 -4.76 8.45
N GLU A 21 -19.41 -3.60 7.82
CA GLU A 21 -18.09 -3.03 7.51
C GLU A 21 -17.27 -2.79 8.79
N ALA A 22 -17.88 -2.23 9.84
CA ALA A 22 -17.20 -1.99 11.12
C ALA A 22 -16.83 -3.29 11.84
N VAL A 23 -17.72 -4.30 11.82
CA VAL A 23 -17.44 -5.65 12.35
C VAL A 23 -16.23 -6.28 11.67
N LEU A 24 -16.18 -6.21 10.34
CA LEU A 24 -15.06 -6.74 9.55
C LEU A 24 -13.77 -5.95 9.79
N PHE A 25 -13.85 -4.62 9.79
CA PHE A 25 -12.68 -3.75 9.94
C PHE A 25 -12.01 -3.90 11.30
N GLU A 26 -12.81 -4.01 12.37
CA GLU A 26 -12.30 -4.14 13.74
C GLU A 26 -11.96 -5.59 14.13
N GLY A 27 -12.02 -6.53 13.18
CA GLY A 27 -11.65 -7.92 13.42
C GLY A 27 -12.57 -8.62 14.43
N LEU A 28 -13.84 -8.23 14.49
CA LEU A 28 -14.84 -8.84 15.36
C LEU A 28 -15.40 -10.16 14.80
N ALA A 29 -15.12 -10.44 13.52
CA ALA A 29 -15.57 -11.63 12.80
C ALA A 29 -14.40 -12.39 12.15
N ASP A 30 -14.57 -13.70 12.01
CA ASP A 30 -13.62 -14.55 11.30
C ASP A 30 -13.93 -14.54 9.80
N CYS A 31 -13.04 -13.98 8.99
CA CYS A 31 -13.18 -14.00 7.52
C CYS A 31 -12.99 -15.42 6.98
N GLU A 32 -13.91 -15.88 6.13
CA GLU A 32 -13.78 -17.16 5.45
C GLU A 32 -12.93 -16.98 4.17
N PRO A 33 -12.06 -17.95 3.79
CA PRO A 33 -11.27 -17.85 2.56
C PRO A 33 -12.17 -17.69 1.35
N ALA A 34 -11.87 -16.71 0.48
CA ALA A 34 -12.58 -16.53 -0.77
C ALA A 34 -12.38 -17.79 -1.64
N TYR A 35 -13.45 -18.54 -1.87
CA TYR A 35 -13.52 -19.54 -2.93
C TYR A 35 -13.90 -18.79 -4.20
N ASP A 36 -13.04 -18.88 -5.23
CA ASP A 36 -13.20 -18.26 -6.55
C ASP A 36 -13.05 -16.72 -6.61
N GLY A 37 -12.66 -16.20 -7.78
CA GLY A 37 -12.45 -14.77 -8.05
C GLY A 37 -13.71 -13.90 -7.97
N SER A 38 -14.71 -14.28 -7.19
CA SER A 38 -15.86 -13.44 -6.86
C SER A 38 -15.45 -12.31 -5.91
N ARG A 39 -16.01 -11.11 -6.15
CA ARG A 39 -15.96 -9.96 -5.21
C ARG A 39 -16.81 -10.22 -3.95
N ARG A 40 -16.90 -11.46 -3.46
CA ARG A 40 -17.73 -11.82 -2.30
C ARG A 40 -16.85 -12.01 -1.07
N ILE A 41 -17.16 -11.25 -0.03
CA ILE A 41 -16.53 -11.36 1.28
C ILE A 41 -17.50 -12.17 2.15
N ALA A 42 -17.04 -13.32 2.66
CA ALA A 42 -17.79 -14.15 3.59
C ALA A 42 -17.12 -14.12 4.97
N TRP A 43 -17.92 -14.10 6.03
CA TRP A 43 -17.42 -14.06 7.41
C TRP A 43 -18.33 -14.78 8.37
N ARG A 44 -17.78 -15.14 9.52
CA ARG A 44 -18.50 -15.76 10.63
C ARG A 44 -18.45 -14.83 11.84
N LEU A 45 -19.61 -14.63 12.45
CA LEU A 45 -19.75 -13.88 13.69
C LEU A 45 -20.60 -14.69 14.66
N GLY A 46 -19.97 -15.14 15.76
CA GLY A 46 -20.58 -16.09 16.68
C GLY A 46 -20.99 -17.38 15.96
N SER A 47 -22.25 -17.78 16.10
CA SER A 47 -22.82 -18.97 15.46
C SER A 47 -23.34 -18.74 14.03
N ARG A 48 -23.32 -17.50 13.53
CA ARG A 48 -23.93 -17.15 12.23
C ARG A 48 -22.86 -16.88 11.16
N ARG A 49 -23.20 -17.21 9.91
CA ARG A 49 -22.39 -16.91 8.73
C ARG A 49 -23.08 -15.84 7.90
N PHE A 50 -22.27 -14.91 7.39
CA PHE A 50 -22.70 -13.80 6.57
C PHE A 50 -21.84 -13.72 5.31
N ARG A 51 -22.38 -13.10 4.27
CA ARG A 51 -21.59 -12.74 3.08
C ARG A 51 -22.13 -11.47 2.44
N ALA A 52 -21.29 -10.77 1.70
CA ALA A 52 -21.68 -9.61 0.91
C ALA A 52 -20.76 -9.46 -0.30
N THR A 53 -21.25 -8.81 -1.35
CA THR A 53 -20.40 -8.35 -2.45
C THR A 53 -19.67 -7.09 -2.00
N GLY A 54 -18.37 -7.00 -2.24
CA GLY A 54 -17.56 -5.86 -1.84
C GLY A 54 -16.10 -6.01 -2.22
N ALA A 55 -15.30 -5.05 -1.78
CA ALA A 55 -13.86 -5.09 -1.89
C ALA A 55 -13.22 -4.57 -0.60
N VAL A 56 -11.92 -4.80 -0.44
CA VAL A 56 -11.15 -4.14 0.60
C VAL A 56 -10.46 -2.92 -0.01
N GLY A 57 -10.75 -1.73 0.54
CA GLY A 57 -10.17 -0.46 0.12
C GLY A 57 -8.92 -0.09 0.91
N ALA A 58 -8.53 1.19 0.80
CA ALA A 58 -7.40 1.76 1.51
C ALA A 58 -7.47 1.49 3.03
N PHE A 59 -6.31 1.31 3.65
CA PHE A 59 -6.15 0.92 5.05
C PHE A 59 -6.93 -0.33 5.48
N GLY A 60 -7.27 -1.23 4.56
CA GLY A 60 -7.97 -2.47 4.90
C GLY A 60 -9.47 -2.28 5.16
N ARG A 61 -10.00 -1.10 4.83
CA ARG A 61 -11.41 -0.75 5.03
C ARG A 61 -12.31 -1.60 4.12
N PRO A 62 -13.24 -2.41 4.66
CA PRO A 62 -14.22 -3.12 3.86
C PRO A 62 -15.16 -2.12 3.18
N ARG A 63 -15.43 -2.31 1.90
CA ARG A 63 -16.35 -1.51 1.07
C ARG A 63 -17.41 -2.44 0.50
N LEU A 64 -18.50 -2.62 1.22
CA LEU A 64 -19.57 -3.56 0.87
C LEU A 64 -20.65 -2.88 0.01
N ASP A 65 -21.30 -3.67 -0.85
CA ASP A 65 -22.53 -3.25 -1.52
C ASP A 65 -23.70 -3.35 -0.53
N PRO A 66 -24.44 -2.24 -0.29
CA PRO A 66 -25.53 -2.19 0.68
C PRO A 66 -26.59 -3.28 0.50
N SER A 67 -26.89 -3.61 -0.75
CA SER A 67 -27.98 -4.52 -1.13
C SER A 67 -27.59 -6.00 -1.08
N SER A 68 -26.33 -6.29 -0.78
CA SER A 68 -25.75 -7.62 -0.95
C SER A 68 -25.52 -8.40 0.35
N VAL A 69 -25.81 -7.81 1.51
CA VAL A 69 -25.55 -8.46 2.81
C VAL A 69 -26.56 -9.58 3.05
N GLU A 70 -26.06 -10.82 3.05
CA GLU A 70 -26.82 -12.05 3.25
C GLU A 70 -26.33 -12.80 4.50
N MET A 71 -27.22 -13.59 5.11
CA MET A 71 -26.92 -14.53 6.19
C MET A 71 -27.28 -15.96 5.78
N ALA A 72 -26.56 -16.94 6.33
CA ALA A 72 -26.91 -18.34 6.17
C ALA A 72 -28.01 -18.73 7.17
N SER A 73 -29.05 -19.40 6.67
CA SER A 73 -30.05 -20.10 7.48
C SER A 73 -29.45 -21.32 8.20
N GLY A 74 -30.17 -21.88 9.18
CA GLY A 74 -29.77 -23.10 9.87
C GLY A 74 -29.58 -24.32 8.94
N GLU A 75 -30.20 -24.30 7.76
CA GLU A 75 -30.09 -25.32 6.71
C GLU A 75 -28.99 -25.02 5.67
N GLY A 76 -28.26 -23.90 5.81
CA GLY A 76 -27.15 -23.51 4.94
C GLY A 76 -27.54 -22.71 3.69
N ALA A 77 -28.83 -22.45 3.45
CA ALA A 77 -29.28 -21.55 2.39
C ALA A 77 -29.04 -20.08 2.74
N TRP A 78 -28.62 -19.28 1.76
CA TRP A 78 -28.38 -17.84 1.93
C TRP A 78 -29.65 -17.03 1.73
N MET A 79 -29.88 -16.05 2.61
CA MET A 79 -31.02 -15.15 2.57
C MET A 79 -30.60 -13.73 2.95
N PRO A 80 -31.34 -12.67 2.57
CA PRO A 80 -31.03 -11.30 2.98
C PRO A 80 -30.87 -11.21 4.51
N ALA A 81 -29.77 -10.60 4.96
CA ALA A 81 -29.56 -10.38 6.38
C ALA A 81 -30.44 -9.23 6.86
N ASP A 82 -30.92 -9.33 8.09
CA ASP A 82 -31.52 -8.19 8.79
C ASP A 82 -30.58 -7.67 9.88
N LEU A 83 -30.82 -6.43 10.31
CA LEU A 83 -30.01 -5.78 11.33
C LEU A 83 -30.07 -6.49 12.70
N ALA A 84 -31.21 -7.10 13.04
CA ALA A 84 -31.38 -7.77 14.31
C ALA A 84 -30.49 -9.03 14.39
N ALA A 85 -30.41 -9.79 13.30
CA ALA A 85 -29.59 -10.97 13.15
C ALA A 85 -28.10 -10.68 13.37
N LEU A 86 -27.59 -9.56 12.84
CA LEU A 86 -26.20 -9.16 13.04
C LEU A 86 -25.95 -8.66 14.47
N VAL A 87 -26.85 -7.85 15.02
CA VAL A 87 -26.72 -7.29 16.39
C VAL A 87 -26.79 -8.38 17.46
N GLU A 88 -27.61 -9.42 17.27
CA GLU A 88 -27.80 -10.52 18.24
C GLU A 88 -26.52 -11.32 18.50
N VAL A 89 -25.64 -11.43 17.50
CA VAL A 89 -24.40 -12.22 17.58
C VAL A 89 -23.16 -11.36 17.85
N LEU A 90 -23.31 -10.04 18.05
CA LEU A 90 -22.19 -9.18 18.43
C LEU A 90 -21.66 -9.56 19.82
N PRO A 91 -20.34 -9.46 20.04
CA PRO A 91 -19.71 -9.76 21.32
C PRO A 91 -19.94 -8.62 22.33
N ALA A 92 -21.19 -8.29 22.67
CA ALA A 92 -21.54 -7.25 23.66
C ALA A 92 -22.39 -7.81 24.79
N ALA A 93 -22.14 -7.30 26.00
CA ALA A 93 -22.85 -7.72 27.22
C ALA A 93 -24.08 -6.82 27.49
N GLY A 94 -25.19 -7.45 27.89
CA GLY A 94 -26.35 -6.82 28.53
C GLY A 94 -26.73 -5.43 28.02
N GLU A 95 -26.42 -4.41 28.84
CA GLU A 95 -26.79 -3.00 28.62
C GLU A 95 -26.20 -2.41 27.33
N HIS A 96 -24.98 -2.77 26.94
CA HIS A 96 -24.34 -2.29 25.71
C HIS A 96 -25.12 -2.71 24.46
N THR A 97 -25.61 -3.96 24.45
CA THR A 97 -26.43 -4.49 23.34
C THR A 97 -27.79 -3.79 23.27
N VAL A 98 -28.43 -3.52 24.42
CA VAL A 98 -29.70 -2.80 24.48
C VAL A 98 -29.54 -1.38 23.97
N ARG A 99 -28.50 -0.68 24.44
CA ARG A 99 -28.18 0.69 24.03
C ARG A 99 -27.89 0.77 22.53
N LEU A 100 -27.00 -0.09 22.01
CA LEU A 100 -26.68 -0.14 20.59
C LEU A 100 -27.93 -0.35 19.73
N ARG A 101 -28.79 -1.31 20.10
CA ARG A 101 -30.04 -1.58 19.39
C ARG A 101 -30.95 -0.36 19.35
N ALA A 102 -31.10 0.35 20.46
CA ALA A 102 -31.90 1.58 20.53
C ALA A 102 -31.33 2.68 19.63
N GLU A 103 -30.02 2.89 19.67
CA GLU A 103 -29.32 3.93 18.89
C GLU A 103 -29.34 3.64 17.37
N LEU A 104 -29.20 2.38 16.96
CA LEU A 104 -29.36 1.96 15.56
C LEU A 104 -30.80 2.16 15.07
N ARG A 105 -31.79 1.76 15.87
CA ARG A 105 -33.21 1.97 15.55
C ARG A 105 -33.51 3.45 15.37
N GLN A 106 -33.01 4.29 16.27
CA GLN A 106 -33.25 5.73 16.19
C GLN A 106 -32.53 6.37 15.00
N THR A 107 -31.31 5.93 14.67
CA THR A 107 -30.61 6.35 13.44
C THR A 107 -31.46 6.08 12.19
N ILE A 108 -32.06 4.88 12.10
CA ILE A 108 -32.95 4.50 10.99
C ILE A 108 -34.21 5.38 10.99
N GLU A 109 -34.84 5.59 12.14
CA GLU A 109 -36.07 6.37 12.27
C GLU A 109 -35.87 7.83 11.84
N LEU A 110 -34.78 8.46 12.26
CA LEU A 110 -34.47 9.83 11.86
C LEU A 110 -34.11 9.95 10.37
N CYS A 111 -33.42 8.95 9.82
CA CYS A 111 -33.16 8.90 8.37
C CYS A 111 -34.45 8.74 7.55
N ARG A 112 -35.38 7.86 7.98
CA ARG A 112 -36.70 7.72 7.36
C ARG A 112 -37.49 9.02 7.44
N TRP A 113 -37.49 9.66 8.61
CA TRP A 113 -38.18 10.92 8.81
C TRP A 113 -37.65 11.99 7.85
N ASN A 114 -36.33 12.11 7.67
CA ASN A 114 -35.74 13.04 6.71
C ASN A 114 -36.24 12.78 5.28
N VAL A 115 -36.18 11.53 4.82
CA VAL A 115 -36.58 11.16 3.44
C VAL A 115 -38.09 11.40 3.20
N GLN A 116 -38.92 11.22 4.23
CA GLN A 116 -40.36 11.40 4.15
C GLN A 116 -40.81 12.86 4.25
N ASN A 117 -40.12 13.68 5.05
CA ASN A 117 -40.59 15.02 5.43
C ASN A 117 -39.78 16.16 4.81
N LEU A 118 -38.58 15.89 4.29
CA LEU A 118 -37.69 16.91 3.75
C LEU A 118 -37.41 16.67 2.27
N SER A 119 -37.04 17.75 1.57
CA SER A 119 -36.49 17.70 0.21
C SER A 119 -35.02 18.10 0.27
N PRO A 120 -34.07 17.28 -0.22
CA PRO A 120 -32.66 17.66 -0.25
C PRO A 120 -32.46 18.95 -1.06
N PRO A 121 -31.79 19.98 -0.51
CA PRO A 121 -31.52 21.20 -1.25
C PRO A 121 -30.42 20.99 -2.31
N GLU A 122 -30.29 21.91 -3.26
CA GLU A 122 -29.14 21.96 -4.17
C GLU A 122 -27.88 22.42 -3.42
N ARG A 123 -27.12 21.46 -2.87
CA ARG A 123 -26.04 21.75 -1.92
C ARG A 123 -24.88 22.56 -2.50
N ARG A 124 -24.51 22.33 -3.77
CA ARG A 124 -23.35 22.99 -4.43
C ARG A 124 -23.44 24.51 -4.49
N ALA A 125 -24.65 25.07 -4.42
CA ALA A 125 -24.89 26.52 -4.47
C ALA A 125 -25.09 27.15 -3.08
N LEU A 126 -25.12 26.36 -2.01
CA LEU A 126 -25.39 26.86 -0.67
C LEU A 126 -24.16 27.56 -0.07
N PRO A 127 -24.36 28.68 0.66
CA PRO A 127 -23.33 29.23 1.54
C PRO A 127 -22.91 28.23 2.62
N PHE A 128 -21.70 28.41 3.16
CA PHE A 128 -21.07 27.47 4.10
C PHE A 128 -21.99 27.05 5.27
N ALA A 129 -22.57 27.99 6.02
CA ALA A 129 -23.37 27.66 7.20
C ALA A 129 -24.59 26.78 6.86
N THR A 130 -25.27 27.11 5.77
CA THR A 130 -26.44 26.35 5.28
C THR A 130 -26.03 25.02 4.67
N LEU A 131 -24.88 24.96 3.99
CA LEU A 131 -24.29 23.73 3.47
C LEU A 131 -23.89 22.77 4.60
N ASP A 132 -23.26 23.27 5.65
CA ASP A 132 -22.87 22.49 6.84
C ASP A 132 -24.10 21.80 7.45
N ALA A 133 -25.24 22.50 7.56
CA ALA A 133 -26.49 21.92 8.03
C ALA A 133 -27.14 20.94 7.02
N ALA A 134 -26.91 21.13 5.71
CA ALA A 134 -27.51 20.35 4.64
C ALA A 134 -26.83 18.99 4.35
N LEU A 135 -25.75 18.64 5.06
CA LEU A 135 -25.08 17.34 4.93
C LEU A 135 -25.76 16.29 5.82
N TRP A 136 -26.60 15.45 5.22
CA TRP A 136 -27.45 14.50 5.93
C TRP A 136 -26.78 13.17 6.22
N GLU A 137 -25.62 12.92 5.62
CA GLU A 137 -24.95 11.64 5.62
C GLU A 137 -24.44 11.26 7.01
N GLY A 138 -23.98 12.22 7.83
CA GLY A 138 -23.35 11.91 9.11
C GLY A 138 -22.04 11.13 8.97
N HIS A 139 -21.66 10.39 10.00
CA HIS A 139 -20.39 9.65 10.01
C HIS A 139 -20.37 8.51 8.96
N PRO A 140 -19.34 8.42 8.09
CA PRO A 140 -19.30 7.44 7.01
C PRO A 140 -18.99 6.00 7.47
N TYR A 141 -18.27 5.86 8.58
CA TYR A 141 -17.94 4.57 9.21
C TYR A 141 -18.96 4.09 10.26
N HIS A 142 -19.25 4.93 11.26
CA HIS A 142 -19.98 4.50 12.45
C HIS A 142 -21.46 4.18 12.17
N PRO A 143 -22.01 3.02 12.58
CA PRO A 143 -23.36 2.60 12.20
C PRO A 143 -24.50 3.37 12.90
N SER A 144 -24.27 3.87 14.12
CA SER A 144 -25.24 4.71 14.85
C SER A 144 -25.01 6.23 14.66
N PHE A 145 -24.58 6.64 13.46
CA PHE A 145 -24.17 8.02 13.14
C PHE A 145 -25.21 9.12 13.39
N LYS A 146 -26.49 8.76 13.61
CA LYS A 146 -27.59 9.68 13.86
C LYS A 146 -28.45 9.25 15.05
N ALA A 147 -27.86 8.61 16.05
CA ALA A 147 -28.61 8.08 17.20
C ALA A 147 -29.42 9.16 17.95
N ARG A 148 -28.80 10.32 18.21
CA ARG A 148 -29.38 11.49 18.91
C ARG A 148 -30.20 11.09 20.16
N THR A 149 -29.68 10.18 20.98
CA THR A 149 -30.39 9.66 22.16
C THR A 149 -30.78 10.81 23.08
N GLY A 150 -32.08 10.93 23.34
CA GLY A 150 -32.70 12.04 24.07
C GLY A 150 -33.60 12.91 23.20
N PHE A 151 -33.40 12.98 21.89
CA PHE A 151 -34.30 13.69 20.98
C PHE A 151 -35.54 12.86 20.64
N THR A 152 -36.69 13.53 20.61
CA THR A 152 -37.90 13.03 19.93
C THR A 152 -37.86 13.41 18.43
N LEU A 153 -38.80 12.90 17.62
CA LEU A 153 -38.97 13.37 16.24
C LEU A 153 -39.27 14.87 16.14
N GLU A 154 -40.00 15.41 17.12
CA GLU A 154 -40.30 16.83 17.18
C GLU A 154 -39.06 17.66 17.54
N ASP A 155 -38.20 17.16 18.44
CA ASP A 155 -36.91 17.80 18.72
C ASP A 155 -36.00 17.74 17.49
N HIS A 156 -35.97 16.61 16.77
CA HIS A 156 -35.24 16.49 15.51
C HIS A 156 -35.73 17.48 14.45
N ARG A 157 -37.05 17.68 14.35
CA ARG A 157 -37.63 18.70 13.45
C ARG A 157 -37.22 20.13 13.83
N ARG A 158 -37.08 20.41 15.13
CA ARG A 158 -36.78 21.77 15.64
C ARG A 158 -35.29 22.09 15.69
N TYR A 159 -34.46 21.12 16.03
CA TYR A 159 -33.05 21.32 16.36
C TYR A 159 -32.10 20.45 15.53
N GLY A 160 -32.62 19.51 14.74
CA GLY A 160 -31.82 18.72 13.82
C GLY A 160 -31.30 19.59 12.66
N PRO A 161 -30.00 19.49 12.31
CA PRO A 161 -29.40 20.30 11.24
C PRO A 161 -30.11 20.11 9.90
N GLU A 162 -30.58 18.90 9.61
CA GLU A 162 -31.20 18.57 8.32
C GLU A 162 -32.52 19.31 8.08
N ALA A 163 -33.28 19.57 9.15
CA ALA A 163 -34.51 20.34 9.08
C ALA A 163 -34.25 21.84 8.88
N ALA A 164 -33.02 22.29 9.20
CA ALA A 164 -32.58 23.69 9.11
C ALA A 164 -33.56 24.70 9.75
N ALA A 165 -34.30 24.27 10.77
CA ALA A 165 -35.28 25.11 11.45
C ALA A 165 -34.54 26.15 12.32
N PRO A 166 -34.78 27.46 12.12
CA PRO A 166 -34.12 28.48 12.93
C PRO A 166 -34.71 28.53 14.34
N PHE A 167 -33.86 28.70 15.35
CA PHE A 167 -34.26 28.92 16.73
C PHE A 167 -33.36 29.95 17.42
N ARG A 168 -33.84 30.52 18.53
CA ARG A 168 -33.06 31.44 19.38
C ARG A 168 -32.64 30.72 20.66
N LEU A 169 -31.58 31.24 21.30
CA LEU A 169 -31.05 30.65 22.53
C LEU A 169 -31.83 31.12 23.75
N GLU A 170 -31.82 30.30 24.80
CA GLU A 170 -32.27 30.69 26.12
C GLU A 170 -31.09 31.17 26.95
N TRP A 171 -31.32 32.11 27.87
CA TRP A 171 -30.25 32.74 28.65
C TRP A 171 -30.42 32.51 30.14
N LEU A 172 -29.32 32.15 30.80
CA LEU A 172 -29.18 32.17 32.24
C LEU A 172 -28.29 33.33 32.67
N ALA A 173 -28.59 33.92 33.82
CA ALA A 173 -27.61 34.64 34.61
C ALA A 173 -27.17 33.74 35.77
N VAL A 174 -25.88 33.44 35.84
CA VAL A 174 -25.27 32.52 36.81
C VAL A 174 -24.40 33.29 37.78
N ARG A 175 -24.48 32.97 39.08
CA ARG A 175 -23.74 33.67 40.13
C ARG A 175 -22.23 33.55 39.93
N ARG A 176 -21.51 34.67 40.05
CA ARG A 176 -20.08 34.79 39.67
C ARG A 176 -19.12 33.83 40.36
N ASP A 177 -19.43 33.35 41.56
CA ASP A 177 -18.63 32.35 42.28
C ASP A 177 -18.79 30.92 41.73
N THR A 178 -19.76 30.71 40.82
CA THR A 178 -20.08 29.40 40.23
C THR A 178 -19.89 29.34 38.72
N ILE A 179 -19.44 30.42 38.10
CA ILE A 179 -19.17 30.52 36.66
C ILE A 179 -17.79 31.11 36.41
N ALA A 180 -17.05 30.48 35.51
CA ALA A 180 -15.78 30.97 35.01
C ALA A 180 -15.92 31.42 33.56
N LEU A 181 -15.29 32.55 33.22
CA LEU A 181 -15.28 33.13 31.89
C LEU A 181 -13.84 33.30 31.40
N ALA A 182 -13.58 32.91 30.16
CA ALA A 182 -12.35 33.22 29.44
C ALA A 182 -12.74 34.11 28.25
N LEU A 183 -12.53 35.43 28.35
CA LEU A 183 -12.96 36.42 27.36
C LEU A 183 -11.75 37.16 26.76
N PRO A 184 -11.84 37.62 25.49
CA PRO A 184 -10.74 38.33 24.82
C PRO A 184 -10.53 39.77 25.33
N GLY A 185 -11.37 40.25 26.24
CA GLY A 185 -11.37 41.61 26.76
C GLY A 185 -12.44 41.82 27.83
N PRO A 186 -12.76 43.08 28.18
CA PRO A 186 -13.75 43.39 29.21
C PRO A 186 -15.12 42.79 28.91
N GLU A 187 -15.76 42.19 29.92
CA GLU A 187 -17.01 41.44 29.78
C GLU A 187 -18.15 42.23 29.12
N ALA A 188 -18.36 43.49 29.53
CA ALA A 188 -19.40 44.34 28.93
C ALA A 188 -19.13 44.68 27.45
N ALA A 189 -17.87 44.76 27.04
CA ALA A 189 -17.51 44.99 25.64
C ALA A 189 -17.78 43.74 24.80
N PHE A 190 -17.45 42.57 25.33
CA PHE A 190 -17.75 41.28 24.71
C PHE A 190 -19.26 41.10 24.49
N TRP A 191 -20.09 41.27 25.52
CA TRP A 191 -21.53 41.08 25.38
C TRP A 191 -22.20 42.08 24.46
N ARG A 192 -21.74 43.34 24.43
CA ARG A 192 -22.24 44.32 23.45
C ARG A 192 -21.92 43.92 22.01
N ALA A 193 -20.77 43.29 21.78
CA ALA A 193 -20.41 42.78 20.46
C ALA A 193 -21.27 41.56 20.05
N GLU A 194 -21.47 40.60 20.96
CA GLU A 194 -22.22 39.37 20.66
C GLU A 194 -23.74 39.56 20.62
N LEU A 195 -24.30 40.44 21.47
CA LEU A 195 -25.75 40.59 21.66
C LEU A 195 -26.31 41.91 21.11
N GLY A 196 -25.46 42.90 20.84
CA GLY A 196 -25.91 44.23 20.41
C GLY A 196 -26.94 44.82 21.37
N GLY A 197 -28.13 45.16 20.86
CA GLY A 197 -29.22 45.72 21.64
C GLY A 197 -29.83 44.78 22.68
N GLU A 198 -29.74 43.46 22.47
CA GLU A 198 -30.31 42.43 23.36
C GLU A 198 -29.55 42.35 24.71
N TRP A 199 -28.33 42.87 24.77
CA TRP A 199 -27.59 43.04 26.02
C TRP A 199 -28.38 43.84 27.07
N ASN A 200 -28.97 44.97 26.66
CA ASN A 200 -29.75 45.83 27.55
C ASN A 200 -31.05 45.15 28.01
N LEU A 201 -31.65 44.33 27.13
CA LEU A 201 -32.84 43.54 27.45
C LEU A 201 -32.53 42.51 28.54
N LEU A 202 -31.46 41.74 28.40
CA LEU A 202 -31.06 40.74 29.39
C LEU A 202 -30.65 41.38 30.72
N ALA A 203 -29.92 42.50 30.68
CA ALA A 203 -29.58 43.27 31.87
C ALA A 203 -30.83 43.80 32.59
N HIS A 204 -31.82 44.28 31.84
CA HIS A 204 -33.09 44.74 32.40
C HIS A 204 -33.87 43.60 33.08
N ARG A 205 -34.03 42.45 32.41
CA ARG A 205 -34.70 41.26 32.97
C ARG A 205 -34.02 40.76 34.24
N LEU A 206 -32.68 40.83 34.28
CA LEU A 206 -31.92 40.47 35.47
C LEU A 206 -32.19 41.44 36.63
N GLY A 207 -32.29 42.74 36.33
CA GLY A 207 -32.67 43.77 37.29
C GLY A 207 -34.09 43.59 37.84
N GLU A 208 -35.06 43.23 36.99
CA GLU A 208 -36.43 42.90 37.41
C GLU A 208 -36.48 41.67 38.33
N ALA A 209 -35.55 40.73 38.14
CA ALA A 209 -35.38 39.58 39.02
C ALA A 209 -34.64 39.90 40.34
N GLY A 210 -34.24 41.16 40.56
CA GLY A 210 -33.58 41.59 41.80
C GLY A 210 -32.06 41.35 41.84
N HIS A 211 -31.44 41.10 40.68
CA HIS A 211 -30.01 40.79 40.56
C HIS A 211 -29.30 41.78 39.63
N SER A 212 -27.97 41.74 39.59
CA SER A 212 -27.16 42.60 38.73
C SER A 212 -26.04 41.84 38.04
N LEU A 213 -25.50 42.43 36.97
CA LEU A 213 -24.33 41.91 36.27
C LEU A 213 -23.05 41.97 37.10
N ASP A 214 -23.03 42.66 38.25
CA ASP A 214 -21.90 42.62 39.18
C ASP A 214 -21.88 41.33 40.01
N THR A 215 -23.04 40.67 40.16
CA THR A 215 -23.19 39.46 40.97
C THR A 215 -23.38 38.21 40.12
N HIS A 216 -23.86 38.36 38.88
CA HIS A 216 -24.11 37.29 37.95
C HIS A 216 -23.48 37.56 36.59
N ALA A 217 -23.06 36.50 35.90
CA ALA A 217 -22.62 36.55 34.51
C ALA A 217 -23.63 35.83 33.60
N LEU A 218 -23.69 36.23 32.33
CA LEU A 218 -24.59 35.64 31.36
C LEU A 218 -24.03 34.32 30.79
N LEU A 219 -24.93 33.37 30.53
CA LEU A 219 -24.62 32.10 29.87
C LEU A 219 -25.74 31.73 28.88
N PRO A 220 -25.45 31.61 27.58
CA PRO A 220 -26.42 31.07 26.64
C PRO A 220 -26.56 29.55 26.83
N VAL A 221 -27.78 29.05 26.66
CA VAL A 221 -28.14 27.64 26.80
C VAL A 221 -29.01 27.23 25.61
N HIS A 222 -28.75 26.04 25.08
CA HIS A 222 -29.57 25.48 24.01
C HIS A 222 -30.99 25.23 24.55
N PRO A 223 -32.08 25.61 23.84
CA PRO A 223 -33.44 25.50 24.37
C PRO A 223 -33.84 24.08 24.81
N TRP A 224 -33.40 23.05 24.07
CA TRP A 224 -33.58 21.66 24.50
C TRP A 224 -32.85 21.33 25.81
N GLN A 225 -31.61 21.84 25.97
CA GLN A 225 -30.80 21.63 27.16
C GLN A 225 -31.42 22.34 28.37
N MET A 226 -31.93 23.56 28.18
CA MET A 226 -32.65 24.30 29.22
C MET A 226 -33.84 23.48 29.75
N ARG A 227 -34.75 23.08 28.87
CA ARG A 227 -35.95 22.30 29.27
C ARG A 227 -35.60 21.01 30.01
N ARG A 228 -34.54 20.32 29.57
CA ARG A 228 -34.07 19.11 30.24
C ARG A 228 -33.56 19.44 31.64
N LEU A 229 -32.62 20.38 31.76
CA LEU A 229 -31.97 20.69 33.03
C LEU A 229 -32.92 21.32 34.04
N GLU A 230 -33.89 22.13 33.61
CA GLU A 230 -34.94 22.71 34.46
C GLU A 230 -35.75 21.62 35.19
N SER A 231 -35.96 20.47 34.54
CA SER A 231 -36.65 19.32 35.14
C SER A 231 -35.74 18.43 36.01
N GLU A 232 -34.43 18.67 35.97
CA GLU A 232 -33.39 17.87 36.64
C GLU A 232 -32.53 18.75 37.56
N ALA A 233 -31.27 18.98 37.19
CA ALA A 233 -30.23 19.52 38.06
C ALA A 233 -30.23 21.06 38.20
N LEU A 234 -30.95 21.81 37.35
CA LEU A 234 -30.99 23.28 37.41
C LEU A 234 -32.03 23.81 38.41
N ARG A 235 -33.05 23.01 38.75
CA ARG A 235 -34.13 23.44 39.66
C ARG A 235 -33.64 23.94 41.03
N PRO A 236 -32.68 23.28 41.72
CA PRO A 236 -32.13 23.80 42.97
C PRO A 236 -31.40 25.14 42.79
N TRP A 237 -30.68 25.32 41.68
CA TRP A 237 -29.96 26.57 41.40
C TRP A 237 -30.90 27.75 41.19
N LEU A 238 -32.04 27.53 40.52
CA LEU A 238 -33.08 28.54 40.35
C LEU A 238 -33.75 28.90 41.68
N ALA A 239 -34.05 27.90 42.51
CA ALA A 239 -34.69 28.11 43.82
C ALA A 239 -33.80 28.89 44.81
N GLU A 240 -32.48 28.69 44.73
CA GLU A 240 -31.48 29.33 45.60
C GLU A 240 -30.92 30.65 45.04
N GLY A 241 -31.36 31.07 43.85
CA GLY A 241 -30.81 32.26 43.17
C GLY A 241 -29.34 32.12 42.76
N ARG A 242 -28.84 30.88 42.58
CA ARG A 242 -27.53 30.61 41.96
C ARG A 242 -27.58 30.79 40.45
N ALA A 243 -28.75 30.59 39.85
CA ALA A 243 -29.04 30.93 38.47
C ALA A 243 -30.40 31.63 38.37
N VAL A 244 -30.55 32.48 37.35
CA VAL A 244 -31.79 33.18 37.01
C VAL A 244 -32.08 32.94 35.53
N ALA A 245 -33.26 32.43 35.22
CA ALA A 245 -33.71 32.27 33.84
C ALA A 245 -34.15 33.62 33.26
N LEU A 246 -33.46 34.08 32.22
CA LEU A 246 -33.72 35.36 31.53
C LEU A 246 -34.54 35.19 30.24
N GLY A 247 -34.86 33.95 29.88
CA GLY A 247 -35.65 33.59 28.71
C GLY A 247 -34.91 33.72 27.39
N ILE A 248 -35.67 33.72 26.30
CA ILE A 248 -35.15 33.75 24.93
C ILE A 248 -34.68 35.16 24.55
N ALA A 249 -33.49 35.26 23.94
CA ALA A 249 -32.92 36.51 23.42
C ALA A 249 -31.83 36.24 22.36
N GLY A 250 -31.45 37.27 21.62
CA GLY A 250 -30.36 37.19 20.63
C GLY A 250 -30.81 36.76 19.22
N PRO A 251 -29.83 36.49 18.33
CA PRO A 251 -30.10 36.17 16.93
C PRO A 251 -30.68 34.76 16.74
N ARG A 252 -31.21 34.51 15.55
CA ARG A 252 -31.61 33.17 15.13
C ARG A 252 -30.38 32.36 14.73
N TYR A 253 -30.38 31.10 15.11
CA TYR A 253 -29.33 30.14 14.82
C TYR A 253 -29.87 28.94 14.05
N VAL A 254 -28.97 28.31 13.29
CA VAL A 254 -29.16 26.97 12.73
C VAL A 254 -28.07 26.05 13.25
N ALA A 255 -28.44 24.81 13.58
CA ALA A 255 -27.49 23.81 14.05
C ALA A 255 -26.59 23.34 12.90
N SER A 256 -25.29 23.16 13.18
CA SER A 256 -24.37 22.47 12.29
C SER A 256 -24.49 20.95 12.42
N GLN A 257 -23.66 20.20 11.68
CA GLN A 257 -23.57 18.75 11.79
C GLN A 257 -23.30 18.24 13.22
N SER A 258 -22.69 19.06 14.09
CA SER A 258 -22.41 18.68 15.48
C SER A 258 -23.63 18.75 16.40
N LEU A 259 -24.78 19.26 15.92
CA LEU A 259 -25.99 19.64 16.66
C LEU A 259 -25.83 20.83 17.60
N ARG A 260 -24.68 20.90 18.27
CA ARG A 260 -24.42 21.82 19.37
C ARG A 260 -23.63 23.06 18.98
N THR A 261 -23.02 23.08 17.80
CA THR A 261 -22.41 24.26 17.21
C THR A 261 -23.45 24.94 16.34
N LEU A 262 -23.70 26.21 16.63
CA LEU A 262 -24.82 26.97 16.10
C LEU A 262 -24.29 28.13 15.25
N HIS A 263 -24.67 28.14 13.98
CA HIS A 263 -24.31 29.23 13.05
C HIS A 263 -25.34 30.35 13.16
N ASN A 264 -24.87 31.59 13.28
CA ASN A 264 -25.73 32.76 13.30
C ASN A 264 -26.36 32.96 11.91
N LEU A 265 -27.68 32.90 11.85
CA LEU A 265 -28.45 33.03 10.60
C LEU A 265 -28.72 34.49 10.25
N ASP A 266 -28.79 35.36 11.25
CA ASP A 266 -29.08 36.79 11.05
C ASP A 266 -27.83 37.55 10.58
N ASP A 267 -26.63 37.12 11.01
CA ASP A 267 -25.34 37.61 10.54
C ASP A 267 -24.34 36.44 10.35
N PRO A 268 -24.12 35.97 9.10
CA PRO A 268 -23.17 34.88 8.82
C PRO A 268 -21.70 35.20 9.13
N SER A 269 -21.36 36.47 9.37
CA SER A 269 -20.01 36.89 9.77
C SER A 269 -19.79 36.87 11.28
N ALA A 270 -20.87 36.88 12.06
CA ALA A 270 -20.83 36.75 13.51
C ALA A 270 -20.34 35.36 13.94
N ALA A 271 -19.88 35.25 15.16
CA ALA A 271 -19.35 34.01 15.71
C ALA A 271 -20.41 32.90 15.77
N SER A 272 -19.95 31.68 15.53
CA SER A 272 -20.70 30.49 15.88
C SER A 272 -20.60 30.22 17.38
N VAL A 273 -21.64 29.64 17.97
CA VAL A 273 -21.68 29.32 19.40
C VAL A 273 -21.79 27.81 19.56
N LYS A 274 -20.82 27.20 20.25
CA LYS A 274 -20.84 25.78 20.64
C LYS A 274 -21.37 25.68 22.07
N LEU A 275 -22.47 24.95 22.27
CA LEU A 275 -23.14 24.84 23.57
C LEU A 275 -23.05 23.41 24.12
N ALA A 276 -23.15 23.27 25.44
CA ALA A 276 -23.40 21.97 26.04
C ALA A 276 -24.78 21.43 25.62
N LEU A 277 -24.83 20.16 25.22
CA LEU A 277 -26.06 19.49 24.83
C LEU A 277 -26.02 18.03 25.29
N GLY A 278 -26.85 17.64 26.24
CA GLY A 278 -26.83 16.31 26.84
C GLY A 278 -27.37 15.17 25.96
N VAL A 279 -27.28 15.30 24.64
CA VAL A 279 -27.68 14.27 23.66
C VAL A 279 -26.50 13.36 23.37
N VAL A 280 -26.73 12.05 23.22
CA VAL A 280 -25.70 11.14 22.69
C VAL A 280 -25.82 11.08 21.17
N SER A 281 -24.75 11.42 20.47
CA SER A 281 -24.68 11.32 19.00
C SER A 281 -23.46 10.51 18.57
N THR A 282 -23.65 9.63 17.58
CA THR A 282 -22.68 8.61 17.15
C THR A 282 -22.32 7.62 18.26
N SER A 283 -21.54 8.05 19.27
CA SER A 283 -21.22 7.34 20.51
C SER A 283 -20.86 8.25 21.69
N SER A 284 -20.81 9.57 21.48
CA SER A 284 -20.33 10.52 22.49
C SER A 284 -21.48 11.39 23.00
N LEU A 285 -21.51 11.59 24.31
CA LEU A 285 -22.37 12.56 24.97
C LEU A 285 -21.90 13.97 24.58
N ARG A 286 -22.79 14.84 24.14
CA ARG A 286 -22.45 16.16 23.58
C ARG A 286 -22.39 17.28 24.62
N ILE A 287 -22.01 16.93 25.85
CA ILE A 287 -21.58 17.89 26.89
C ILE A 287 -20.18 18.42 26.57
N LEU A 288 -19.82 19.60 27.08
CA LEU A 288 -18.48 20.16 26.90
C LEU A 288 -17.64 19.80 28.11
N ASP A 289 -16.52 19.13 27.92
CA ASP A 289 -15.71 18.67 29.07
C ASP A 289 -15.19 19.88 29.88
N PRO A 290 -15.48 19.96 31.20
CA PRO A 290 -15.11 21.08 32.06
C PRO A 290 -13.63 21.46 31.99
N HIS A 291 -12.75 20.46 31.85
CA HIS A 291 -11.30 20.67 31.89
C HIS A 291 -10.74 21.26 30.59
N PHE A 292 -11.54 21.32 29.53
CA PHE A 292 -11.14 21.78 28.20
C PHE A 292 -11.81 23.10 27.79
N VAL A 293 -12.95 23.45 28.40
CA VAL A 293 -13.73 24.65 28.01
C VAL A 293 -12.90 25.93 28.17
N LEU A 294 -12.22 26.11 29.30
CA LEU A 294 -11.49 27.35 29.60
C LEU A 294 -10.09 27.39 28.96
N THR A 295 -9.52 26.24 28.59
CA THR A 295 -8.23 26.16 27.88
C THR A 295 -8.35 26.46 26.39
N GLY A 296 -9.53 26.23 25.80
CA GLY A 296 -9.83 26.43 24.37
C GLY A 296 -9.39 27.78 23.78
N PRO A 297 -9.70 28.93 24.43
CA PRO A 297 -9.23 30.24 23.95
C PRO A 297 -7.71 30.39 23.91
N ALA A 298 -7.00 29.92 24.94
CA ALA A 298 -5.54 29.98 24.96
C ALA A 298 -4.92 29.05 23.90
N LEU A 299 -5.44 27.82 23.79
CA LEU A 299 -5.04 26.82 22.81
C LEU A 299 -5.20 27.32 21.38
N SER A 300 -6.41 27.77 21.02
CA SER A 300 -6.70 28.21 19.66
C SER A 300 -5.94 29.50 19.28
N ASN A 301 -5.65 30.38 20.25
CA ASN A 301 -4.79 31.53 20.02
C ASN A 301 -3.32 31.14 19.79
N TRP A 302 -2.81 30.16 20.53
CA TRP A 302 -1.48 29.59 20.29
C TRP A 302 -1.36 28.95 18.91
N LEU A 303 -2.34 28.12 18.51
CA LEU A 303 -2.40 27.51 17.17
C LEU A 303 -2.43 28.57 16.06
N ALA A 304 -3.24 29.63 16.22
CA ALA A 304 -3.29 30.73 15.26
C ALA A 304 -1.93 31.45 15.16
N GLY A 305 -1.22 31.64 16.28
CA GLY A 305 0.13 32.19 16.31
C GLY A 305 1.14 31.31 15.56
N LEU A 306 1.12 29.99 15.79
CA LEU A 306 1.99 29.04 15.06
C LEU A 306 1.79 29.13 13.55
N VAL A 307 0.53 29.11 13.10
CA VAL A 307 0.18 29.23 11.67
C VAL A 307 0.60 30.58 11.10
N ALA A 308 0.42 31.67 11.84
CA ALA A 308 0.78 33.01 11.38
C ALA A 308 2.31 33.19 11.25
N ASP A 309 3.08 32.58 12.14
CA ASP A 309 4.54 32.74 12.16
C ASP A 309 5.25 31.87 11.12
N ASP A 310 4.64 30.76 10.69
CA ASP A 310 5.20 29.87 9.68
C ASP A 310 4.81 30.26 8.24
N PRO A 311 5.75 30.68 7.38
CA PRO A 311 5.48 31.02 5.98
C PRO A 311 4.87 29.88 5.14
N LYS A 312 5.01 28.62 5.56
CA LYS A 312 4.42 27.46 4.87
C LYS A 312 2.94 27.28 5.20
N LEU A 313 2.52 27.77 6.36
CA LEU A 313 1.16 27.63 6.86
C LEU A 313 0.34 28.90 6.68
N ARG A 314 0.94 30.08 6.84
CA ARG A 314 0.27 31.39 6.86
C ARG A 314 -0.76 31.60 5.75
N ASP A 315 -0.41 31.21 4.52
CA ASP A 315 -1.27 31.40 3.34
C ASP A 315 -2.12 30.17 2.99
N ARG A 316 -1.90 29.05 3.69
CA ARG A 316 -2.51 27.74 3.41
C ARG A 316 -3.51 27.29 4.47
N VAL A 317 -3.35 27.75 5.71
CA VAL A 317 -4.15 27.33 6.85
C VAL A 317 -4.78 28.55 7.51
N THR A 318 -6.04 28.43 7.89
CA THR A 318 -6.71 29.41 8.73
C THR A 318 -7.30 28.70 9.93
N VAL A 319 -6.97 29.18 11.13
CA VAL A 319 -7.50 28.66 12.39
C VAL A 319 -8.75 29.47 12.74
N LEU A 320 -9.92 28.84 12.88
CA LEU A 320 -11.09 29.51 13.45
C LEU A 320 -10.97 29.49 14.97
N ARG A 321 -10.54 30.62 15.55
CA ARG A 321 -10.23 30.65 16.97
C ARG A 321 -11.50 30.48 17.81
N GLU A 322 -11.36 29.73 18.88
CA GLU A 322 -12.36 29.56 19.93
C GLU A 322 -12.13 30.65 20.98
N TYR A 323 -12.31 31.90 20.58
CA TYR A 323 -11.72 33.07 21.25
C TYR A 323 -12.37 33.44 22.59
N ALA A 324 -13.49 32.81 22.95
CA ALA A 324 -14.12 33.00 24.24
C ALA A 324 -14.80 31.71 24.73
N ALA A 325 -14.89 31.56 26.06
CA ALA A 325 -15.56 30.44 26.70
C ALA A 325 -16.22 30.82 28.03
N ALA A 326 -17.26 30.10 28.40
CA ALA A 326 -17.97 30.20 29.66
C ALA A 326 -18.31 28.81 30.20
N LEU A 327 -18.08 28.58 31.49
CA LEU A 327 -18.32 27.30 32.16
C LEU A 327 -18.95 27.54 33.53
N ALA A 328 -20.12 26.96 33.77
CA ALA A 328 -20.75 26.94 35.08
C ALA A 328 -20.52 25.59 35.78
N ASP A 329 -20.40 25.64 37.11
CA ASP A 329 -20.34 24.48 38.00
C ASP A 329 -19.22 23.47 37.66
N ARG A 330 -18.00 23.96 37.37
CA ARG A 330 -16.87 23.13 36.88
C ARG A 330 -16.73 21.78 37.61
N ASP A 331 -16.82 21.80 38.94
CA ASP A 331 -16.56 20.64 39.80
C ASP A 331 -17.84 20.01 40.39
N GLY A 332 -19.02 20.45 39.93
CA GLY A 332 -20.32 20.07 40.50
C GLY A 332 -21.22 19.27 39.54
N PRO A 333 -22.50 19.03 39.92
CA PRO A 333 -23.43 18.20 39.13
C PRO A 333 -23.74 18.74 37.73
N LEU A 334 -23.59 20.04 37.49
CA LEU A 334 -23.82 20.69 36.19
C LEU A 334 -22.53 20.82 35.36
N ALA A 335 -21.41 20.28 35.86
CA ALA A 335 -20.13 20.24 35.17
C ALA A 335 -20.29 19.74 33.72
N GLY A 336 -19.92 20.62 32.78
CA GLY A 336 -19.97 20.36 31.34
C GLY A 336 -21.36 20.34 30.71
N GLN A 337 -22.42 20.39 31.53
CA GLN A 337 -23.81 20.49 31.09
C GLN A 337 -24.26 21.95 30.87
N LEU A 338 -23.53 22.90 31.44
CA LEU A 338 -23.72 24.35 31.30
C LEU A 338 -22.40 25.01 30.89
N ALA A 339 -22.14 25.04 29.59
CA ALA A 339 -20.96 25.66 29.02
C ALA A 339 -21.23 26.18 27.61
N ALA A 340 -20.46 27.19 27.22
CA ALA A 340 -20.51 27.81 25.90
C ALA A 340 -19.10 28.18 25.43
N ILE A 341 -18.85 28.01 24.12
CA ILE A 341 -17.62 28.44 23.45
C ILE A 341 -18.01 29.25 22.21
N TRP A 342 -17.39 30.40 22.01
CA TRP A 342 -17.58 31.23 20.83
C TRP A 342 -16.43 31.02 19.86
N ARG A 343 -16.76 30.81 18.59
CA ARG A 343 -15.79 30.55 17.53
C ARG A 343 -16.00 31.48 16.34
N GLU A 344 -14.89 32.00 15.83
CA GLU A 344 -14.87 32.80 14.61
C GLU A 344 -15.55 32.09 13.43
N SER A 345 -16.25 32.85 12.59
CA SER A 345 -16.82 32.36 11.34
C SER A 345 -15.83 32.49 10.17
N PRO A 346 -15.90 31.61 9.14
CA PRO A 346 -15.06 31.70 7.96
C PRO A 346 -15.13 33.08 7.29
N ARG A 347 -13.98 33.74 7.14
CA ARG A 347 -13.84 34.94 6.31
C ARG A 347 -13.37 34.55 4.92
N LEU A 348 -14.12 34.99 3.90
CA LEU A 348 -13.90 34.65 2.51
C LEU A 348 -13.62 35.91 1.69
N ALA A 349 -12.59 35.87 0.85
CA ALA A 349 -12.31 36.93 -0.10
C ALA A 349 -13.31 36.90 -1.27
N PRO A 350 -13.51 38.01 -2.02
CA PRO A 350 -14.41 38.02 -3.17
C PRO A 350 -14.10 36.90 -4.16
N GLY A 351 -15.08 36.05 -4.48
CA GLY A 351 -14.94 34.90 -5.37
C GLY A 351 -14.53 33.58 -4.70
N GLU A 352 -14.17 33.60 -3.41
CA GLU A 352 -14.00 32.37 -2.61
C GLU A 352 -15.36 31.81 -2.17
N ALA A 353 -15.42 30.49 -2.06
CA ALA A 353 -16.47 29.77 -1.37
C ALA A 353 -15.84 28.74 -0.43
N ALA A 354 -16.58 28.33 0.60
CA ALA A 354 -16.14 27.37 1.58
C ALA A 354 -17.11 26.19 1.67
N VAL A 355 -16.55 24.98 1.75
CA VAL A 355 -17.31 23.73 1.90
C VAL A 355 -16.78 22.93 3.08
N PRO A 356 -17.65 22.30 3.90
CA PRO A 356 -17.21 21.28 4.84
C PRO A 356 -16.47 20.17 4.09
N PHE A 357 -15.32 19.73 4.61
CA PHE A 357 -14.46 18.81 3.87
C PHE A 357 -15.13 17.44 3.64
N ASN A 358 -16.01 17.01 4.54
CA ASN A 358 -16.79 15.79 4.34
C ASN A 358 -17.79 15.87 3.17
N ALA A 359 -18.15 17.06 2.66
CA ALA A 359 -18.92 17.19 1.42
C ALA A 359 -18.19 16.61 0.20
N LEU A 360 -16.85 16.52 0.24
CA LEU A 360 -16.07 15.96 -0.86
C LEU A 360 -16.31 14.45 -1.06
N ALA A 361 -16.84 13.76 -0.04
CA ALA A 361 -17.13 12.33 -0.04
C ALA A 361 -18.63 12.01 -0.20
N VAL A 362 -19.48 12.97 -0.58
CA VAL A 362 -20.93 12.74 -0.75
C VAL A 362 -21.39 12.70 -2.20
N CYS A 363 -22.53 12.05 -2.43
CA CYS A 363 -23.27 12.07 -3.69
C CYS A 363 -24.50 12.97 -3.57
N GLU A 364 -24.82 13.67 -4.66
CA GLU A 364 -26.07 14.42 -4.80
C GLU A 364 -27.25 13.51 -5.12
N ALA A 365 -28.46 14.08 -5.03
CA ALA A 365 -29.71 13.38 -5.30
C ALA A 365 -29.82 12.85 -6.74
N ASP A 366 -29.07 13.42 -7.69
CA ASP A 366 -28.95 12.94 -9.07
C ASP A 366 -27.96 11.75 -9.22
N GLY A 367 -27.33 11.31 -8.12
CA GLY A 367 -26.35 10.24 -8.09
C GLY A 367 -24.93 10.67 -8.45
N SER A 368 -24.68 11.90 -8.90
CA SER A 368 -23.33 12.42 -9.16
C SER A 368 -22.58 12.70 -7.85
N SER A 369 -21.25 12.61 -7.83
CA SER A 369 -20.48 13.06 -6.65
C SER A 369 -20.56 14.58 -6.51
N PHE A 370 -20.53 15.11 -5.29
CA PHE A 370 -20.51 16.55 -5.01
C PHE A 370 -19.48 17.30 -5.88
N VAL A 371 -18.26 16.75 -5.95
CA VAL A 371 -17.12 17.33 -6.68
C VAL A 371 -17.13 17.13 -8.19
N ALA A 372 -18.11 16.41 -8.77
CA ALA A 372 -18.09 16.07 -10.21
C ALA A 372 -17.86 17.27 -11.14
N PRO A 373 -18.57 18.41 -10.98
CA PRO A 373 -18.34 19.58 -11.84
C PRO A 373 -16.93 20.19 -11.71
N TRP A 374 -16.26 19.97 -10.58
CA TRP A 374 -14.90 20.45 -10.35
C TRP A 374 -13.87 19.56 -11.03
N LEU A 375 -14.08 18.25 -11.00
CA LEU A 375 -13.22 17.28 -11.69
C LEU A 375 -13.34 17.43 -13.22
N GLU A 376 -14.55 17.67 -13.73
CA GLU A 376 -14.78 17.95 -15.15
C GLU A 376 -14.06 19.22 -15.61
N ARG A 377 -14.05 20.26 -14.76
CA ARG A 377 -13.42 21.54 -15.09
C ARG A 377 -11.91 21.52 -14.99
N HIS A 378 -11.36 20.93 -13.94
CA HIS A 378 -9.95 21.06 -13.57
C HIS A 378 -9.13 19.81 -13.83
N GLY A 379 -9.77 18.69 -14.19
CA GLY A 379 -9.16 17.37 -14.27
C GLY A 379 -9.01 16.72 -12.90
N ARG A 380 -9.35 15.43 -12.81
CA ARG A 380 -9.34 14.65 -11.55
C ARG A 380 -7.98 14.70 -10.84
N ASP A 381 -6.92 14.35 -11.55
CA ASP A 381 -5.59 14.16 -10.93
C ASP A 381 -4.99 15.51 -10.50
N ALA A 382 -5.13 16.55 -11.32
CA ALA A 382 -4.67 17.91 -10.98
C ALA A 382 -5.44 18.50 -9.79
N TRP A 383 -6.76 18.32 -9.75
CA TRP A 383 -7.58 18.74 -8.62
C TRP A 383 -7.19 18.01 -7.33
N LEU A 384 -6.95 16.70 -7.41
CA LEU A 384 -6.58 15.88 -6.25
C LEU A 384 -5.16 16.18 -5.76
N ASP A 385 -4.20 16.39 -6.66
CA ASP A 385 -2.85 16.85 -6.31
C ASP A 385 -2.90 18.21 -5.61
N ARG A 386 -3.74 19.13 -6.11
CA ARG A 386 -3.96 20.41 -5.45
C ARG A 386 -4.62 20.26 -4.08
N LEU A 387 -5.61 19.39 -3.94
CA LEU A 387 -6.26 19.11 -2.65
C LEU A 387 -5.23 18.64 -1.61
N VAL A 388 -4.34 17.72 -2.00
CA VAL A 388 -3.25 17.24 -1.14
C VAL A 388 -2.34 18.40 -0.72
N GLU A 389 -1.91 19.22 -1.68
CA GLU A 389 -1.03 20.36 -1.42
C GLU A 389 -1.63 21.36 -0.42
N VAL A 390 -2.93 21.67 -0.54
CA VAL A 390 -3.55 22.74 0.26
C VAL A 390 -4.19 22.27 1.56
N ALA A 391 -4.61 21.01 1.66
CA ALA A 391 -5.37 20.50 2.79
C ALA A 391 -4.66 19.39 3.56
N VAL A 392 -3.81 18.59 2.92
CA VAL A 392 -3.13 17.45 3.56
C VAL A 392 -1.74 17.83 4.05
N LEU A 393 -0.89 18.38 3.16
CA LEU A 393 0.49 18.73 3.51
C LEU A 393 0.59 19.77 4.65
N PRO A 394 -0.27 20.79 4.75
CA PRO A 394 -0.16 21.76 5.86
C PRO A 394 -0.53 21.16 7.22
N VAL A 395 -1.54 20.27 7.27
CA VAL A 395 -1.88 19.53 8.50
C VAL A 395 -0.73 18.59 8.88
N TRP A 396 -0.13 17.91 7.89
CA TRP A 396 1.06 17.11 8.11
C TRP A 396 2.26 17.93 8.61
N HIS A 397 2.41 19.15 8.13
CA HIS A 397 3.50 20.04 8.54
C HIS A 397 3.32 20.56 9.97
N LEU A 398 2.08 20.79 10.43
CA LEU A 398 1.81 21.05 11.84
C LEU A 398 2.26 19.88 12.73
N LEU A 399 1.98 18.64 12.31
CA LEU A 399 2.43 17.45 13.03
C LEU A 399 3.96 17.33 13.04
N ALA A 400 4.58 17.25 11.87
CA ALA A 400 6.00 16.93 11.75
C ALA A 400 6.93 18.12 12.06
N GLY A 401 6.48 19.34 11.78
CA GLY A 401 7.28 20.56 11.91
C GLY A 401 7.05 21.35 13.20
N HIS A 402 5.88 21.22 13.82
CA HIS A 402 5.53 21.93 15.06
C HIS A 402 5.24 21.02 16.24
N GLY A 403 5.16 19.69 16.03
CA GLY A 403 4.80 18.75 17.10
C GLY A 403 3.38 18.93 17.62
N VAL A 404 2.45 19.34 16.73
CA VAL A 404 1.04 19.57 17.03
C VAL A 404 0.17 18.69 16.14
N ALA A 405 -0.67 17.86 16.76
CA ALA A 405 -1.71 17.11 16.05
C ALA A 405 -3.06 17.79 16.22
N LEU A 406 -3.84 17.72 15.14
CA LEU A 406 -5.21 18.18 15.11
C LEU A 406 -6.08 17.03 14.61
N GLU A 407 -7.26 16.87 15.18
CA GLU A 407 -8.28 15.93 14.72
C GLU A 407 -8.84 16.41 13.37
N ALA A 408 -8.14 16.08 12.29
CA ALA A 408 -8.40 16.55 10.93
C ALA A 408 -9.42 15.66 10.20
N HIS A 409 -10.51 15.30 10.88
CA HIS A 409 -11.62 14.60 10.26
C HIS A 409 -12.47 15.57 9.42
N GLY A 410 -13.31 15.02 8.53
CA GLY A 410 -14.03 15.82 7.53
C GLY A 410 -14.93 16.95 8.06
N GLN A 411 -15.41 16.89 9.32
CA GLN A 411 -16.21 17.97 9.93
C GLN A 411 -15.39 19.11 10.55
N ASN A 412 -14.11 18.89 10.87
CA ASN A 412 -13.21 19.89 11.48
C ASN A 412 -12.37 20.62 10.44
N MET A 413 -12.39 20.13 9.20
CA MET A 413 -11.77 20.76 8.04
C MET A 413 -12.83 21.44 7.17
N ILE A 414 -12.50 22.62 6.68
CA ILE A 414 -13.33 23.36 5.71
C ILE A 414 -12.41 23.72 4.54
N LEU A 415 -12.77 23.29 3.34
CA LEU A 415 -12.02 23.62 2.13
C LEU A 415 -12.50 24.97 1.58
N VAL A 416 -11.56 25.90 1.38
CA VAL A 416 -11.80 27.14 0.64
C VAL A 416 -11.38 26.94 -0.81
N HIS A 417 -12.23 27.33 -1.74
CA HIS A 417 -12.00 27.15 -3.17
C HIS A 417 -12.51 28.33 -4.02
N ARG A 418 -11.97 28.47 -5.23
CA ARG A 418 -12.55 29.34 -6.28
C ARG A 418 -13.04 28.50 -7.44
N GLY A 419 -14.36 28.49 -7.65
CA GLY A 419 -14.99 27.69 -8.71
C GLY A 419 -14.57 26.21 -8.69
N GLY A 420 -14.44 25.64 -7.49
CA GLY A 420 -14.01 24.26 -7.25
C GLY A 420 -12.50 24.01 -7.13
N TRP A 421 -11.64 24.99 -7.45
CA TRP A 421 -10.19 24.83 -7.31
C TRP A 421 -9.73 25.07 -5.86
N PRO A 422 -9.06 24.09 -5.19
CA PRO A 422 -8.64 24.22 -3.80
C PRO A 422 -7.59 25.33 -3.60
N GLU A 423 -7.82 26.25 -2.66
CA GLU A 423 -6.91 27.37 -2.36
C GLU A 423 -6.20 27.25 -1.00
N ARG A 424 -6.98 26.97 0.04
CA ARG A 424 -6.52 26.86 1.43
C ARG A 424 -7.49 26.02 2.26
N VAL A 425 -7.06 25.59 3.44
CA VAL A 425 -7.88 24.87 4.42
C VAL A 425 -8.13 25.74 5.64
N ILE A 426 -9.35 25.67 6.17
CA ILE A 426 -9.70 26.24 7.47
C ILE A 426 -9.87 25.06 8.45
N LEU A 427 -9.31 25.18 9.65
CA LEU A 427 -9.38 24.20 10.74
C LEU A 427 -10.20 24.76 11.91
N ARG A 428 -10.95 23.91 12.62
CA ARG A 428 -11.82 24.27 13.75
C ARG A 428 -11.95 23.12 14.76
N ASP A 429 -12.61 23.40 15.89
CA ASP A 429 -12.88 22.45 16.99
C ASP A 429 -11.59 21.93 17.64
N PHE A 430 -10.93 22.77 18.45
CA PHE A 430 -9.60 22.46 19.02
C PHE A 430 -9.63 22.11 20.51
N HIS A 431 -10.47 22.77 21.31
CA HIS A 431 -10.51 22.63 22.78
C HIS A 431 -10.54 21.19 23.28
N GLU A 432 -11.19 20.25 22.60
CA GLU A 432 -11.28 18.84 23.06
C GLU A 432 -10.31 17.89 22.33
N SER A 433 -9.62 18.34 21.29
CA SER A 433 -9.00 17.42 20.31
C SER A 433 -7.63 17.83 19.78
N ALA A 434 -7.16 19.06 20.02
CA ALA A 434 -5.80 19.43 19.63
C ALA A 434 -4.81 18.92 20.69
N GLU A 435 -3.75 18.29 20.19
CA GLU A 435 -2.74 17.61 20.99
C GLU A 435 -1.34 18.13 20.64
N TYR A 436 -0.42 18.05 21.59
CA TYR A 436 1.00 18.33 21.36
C TYR A 436 1.88 17.41 22.21
N ALA A 437 3.10 17.15 21.77
CA ALA A 437 4.07 16.38 22.55
C ALA A 437 5.14 17.32 23.13
N PRO A 438 5.28 17.47 24.47
CA PRO A 438 6.23 18.42 25.08
C PRO A 438 7.69 18.24 24.64
N ASP A 439 8.14 17.00 24.43
CA ASP A 439 9.50 16.68 23.98
C ASP A 439 9.67 16.72 22.45
N PHE A 440 8.66 17.23 21.74
CA PHE A 440 8.59 17.24 20.27
C PHE A 440 8.11 18.55 19.67
N VAL A 441 7.39 19.37 20.46
CA VAL A 441 6.97 20.72 20.07
C VAL A 441 8.21 21.59 19.86
N THR A 442 8.23 22.35 18.77
CA THR A 442 9.43 23.07 18.33
C THR A 442 9.75 24.31 19.18
N ASN A 443 8.72 24.92 19.78
CA ASN A 443 8.83 26.13 20.62
C ASN A 443 8.10 25.91 21.96
N PRO A 444 8.62 25.09 22.87
CA PRO A 444 7.95 24.70 24.11
C PRO A 444 7.62 25.90 25.01
N GLU A 445 8.42 26.96 24.99
CA GLU A 445 8.21 28.19 25.76
C GLU A 445 6.99 29.00 25.30
N ARG A 446 6.46 28.73 24.10
CA ARG A 446 5.27 29.38 23.55
C ARG A 446 3.98 28.61 23.83
N VAL A 447 4.09 27.38 24.33
CA VAL A 447 2.93 26.59 24.73
C VAL A 447 2.25 27.29 25.91
N PRO A 448 0.92 27.51 25.89
CA PRO A 448 0.22 28.09 27.02
C PRO A 448 0.40 27.26 28.30
N ASP A 449 0.52 27.93 29.45
CA ASP A 449 0.47 27.25 30.74
C ASP A 449 -0.97 26.82 31.04
N PHE A 450 -1.36 25.67 30.49
CA PHE A 450 -2.69 25.10 30.68
C PHE A 450 -2.94 24.74 32.16
N GLY A 451 -1.91 24.38 32.92
CA GLY A 451 -2.02 24.07 34.34
C GLY A 451 -2.40 25.28 35.19
N ALA A 452 -2.00 26.49 34.77
CA ALA A 452 -2.44 27.74 35.40
C ALA A 452 -3.90 28.11 35.06
N ILE A 453 -4.43 27.62 33.95
CA ILE A 453 -5.83 27.84 33.53
C ILE A 453 -6.76 26.82 34.20
N ASP A 454 -6.42 25.54 34.08
CA ASP A 454 -7.11 24.43 34.73
C ASP A 454 -6.11 23.47 35.39
N PRO A 455 -6.14 23.30 36.72
CA PRO A 455 -5.19 22.46 37.46
C PRO A 455 -5.13 21.01 37.01
N ALA A 456 -6.15 20.48 36.31
CA ALA A 456 -6.11 19.12 35.77
C ALA A 456 -4.97 18.91 34.76
N HIS A 457 -4.51 19.98 34.10
CA HIS A 457 -3.40 19.96 33.14
C HIS A 457 -2.01 20.10 33.78
N ALA A 458 -1.91 20.36 35.09
CA ALA A 458 -0.63 20.58 35.79
C ALA A 458 0.11 19.28 36.19
N GLY A 459 -0.51 18.12 35.96
CA GLY A 459 0.01 16.80 36.31
C GLY A 459 1.04 16.22 35.33
N PRO A 460 1.55 15.00 35.60
CA PRO A 460 2.38 14.29 34.64
C PRO A 460 1.60 14.00 33.35
N VAL A 461 2.31 14.03 32.22
CA VAL A 461 1.73 13.74 30.91
C VAL A 461 1.31 12.27 30.85
N ASP A 462 0.00 12.02 30.71
CA ASP A 462 -0.61 10.67 30.72
C ASP A 462 -1.60 10.44 29.56
N ASP A 463 -1.54 11.29 28.53
CA ASP A 463 -2.36 11.26 27.30
C ASP A 463 -3.87 11.53 27.52
N ARG A 464 -4.29 12.04 28.68
CA ARG A 464 -5.71 12.37 28.94
C ARG A 464 -6.13 13.77 28.48
N PHE A 465 -5.18 14.69 28.36
CA PHE A 465 -5.41 16.11 28.07
C PHE A 465 -4.72 16.53 26.76
N HIS A 466 -4.34 17.79 26.61
CA HIS A 466 -3.66 18.26 25.39
C HIS A 466 -2.24 17.69 25.21
N ALA A 467 -1.52 17.44 26.31
CA ALA A 467 -0.14 16.98 26.27
C ALA A 467 -0.06 15.45 26.09
N MET A 468 0.75 15.01 25.13
CA MET A 468 0.98 13.61 24.78
C MET A 468 2.40 13.15 25.15
N ARG A 469 2.53 11.91 25.60
CA ARG A 469 3.78 11.29 26.06
C ARG A 469 4.78 11.06 24.94
N SER A 470 4.34 10.94 23.69
CA SER A 470 5.24 10.66 22.57
C SER A 470 4.74 11.20 21.23
N ALA A 471 5.69 11.48 20.33
CA ALA A 471 5.40 11.88 18.95
C ALA A 471 4.67 10.78 18.15
N ALA A 472 4.88 9.51 18.48
CA ALA A 472 4.17 8.39 17.86
C ALA A 472 2.67 8.42 18.21
N THR A 473 2.33 8.62 19.49
CA THR A 473 0.93 8.75 19.95
C THR A 473 0.25 9.94 19.27
N LEU A 474 0.96 11.06 19.19
CA LEU A 474 0.49 12.26 18.50
C LEU A 474 0.17 12.01 17.01
N ALA A 475 0.96 11.16 16.34
CA ALA A 475 0.74 10.80 14.95
C ALA A 475 -0.50 9.91 14.74
N GLU A 476 -0.92 9.14 15.76
CA GLU A 476 -2.12 8.30 15.70
C GLU A 476 -3.34 9.17 15.40
N LEU A 477 -3.52 10.29 16.11
CA LEU A 477 -4.64 11.21 15.90
C LEU A 477 -4.73 11.70 14.45
N VAL A 478 -3.61 12.16 13.87
CA VAL A 478 -3.61 12.69 12.50
C VAL A 478 -3.80 11.57 11.48
N THR A 479 -3.09 10.45 11.62
CA THR A 479 -3.20 9.35 10.64
C THR A 479 -4.60 8.75 10.63
N ASP A 480 -5.21 8.59 11.80
CA ASP A 480 -6.55 8.04 11.93
C ASP A 480 -7.62 9.02 11.39
N SER A 481 -7.61 10.27 11.87
CA SER A 481 -8.62 11.26 11.51
C SER A 481 -8.50 11.78 10.08
N LEU A 482 -7.28 12.03 9.58
CA LEU A 482 -7.03 12.59 8.24
C LEU A 482 -7.05 11.53 7.15
N PHE A 483 -6.42 10.38 7.37
CA PHE A 483 -6.28 9.36 6.32
C PHE A 483 -7.35 8.29 6.40
N VAL A 484 -7.47 7.61 7.54
CA VAL A 484 -8.30 6.40 7.67
C VAL A 484 -9.79 6.73 7.62
N PHE A 485 -10.25 7.75 8.36
CA PHE A 485 -11.68 8.09 8.45
C PHE A 485 -12.13 9.30 7.62
N ASN A 486 -11.21 9.98 6.93
CA ASN A 486 -11.53 11.15 6.09
C ASN A 486 -11.13 10.96 4.63
N LEU A 487 -9.83 11.07 4.30
CA LEU A 487 -9.37 11.04 2.91
C LEU A 487 -9.67 9.70 2.21
N SER A 488 -9.69 8.58 2.94
CA SER A 488 -10.10 7.28 2.37
C SER A 488 -11.55 7.24 1.88
N GLU A 489 -12.45 8.06 2.43
CA GLU A 489 -13.84 8.15 1.95
C GLU A 489 -13.92 8.90 0.63
N ILE A 490 -13.14 9.97 0.50
CA ILE A 490 -13.01 10.74 -0.74
C ILE A 490 -12.42 9.83 -1.82
N THR A 491 -11.29 9.16 -1.57
CA THR A 491 -10.65 8.31 -2.58
C THR A 491 -11.52 7.12 -2.96
N ALA A 492 -12.24 6.51 -2.01
CA ALA A 492 -13.14 5.40 -2.29
C ALA A 492 -14.33 5.83 -3.17
N LEU A 493 -14.84 7.05 -2.99
CA LEU A 493 -15.87 7.59 -3.87
C LEU A 493 -15.32 7.88 -5.27
N LEU A 494 -14.14 8.49 -5.35
CA LEU A 494 -13.48 8.80 -6.62
C LEU A 494 -13.06 7.54 -7.38
N ALA A 495 -12.66 6.48 -6.70
CA ALA A 495 -12.34 5.20 -7.32
C ALA A 495 -13.57 4.58 -7.98
N ARG A 496 -14.69 4.55 -7.24
CA ARG A 496 -15.96 3.99 -7.72
C ARG A 496 -16.58 4.76 -8.88
N ARG A 497 -16.49 6.09 -8.86
CA ARG A 497 -17.23 6.95 -9.83
C ARG A 497 -16.37 7.62 -10.89
N HIS A 498 -15.09 7.79 -10.62
CA HIS A 498 -14.17 8.57 -11.45
C HIS A 498 -12.90 7.80 -11.83
N GLY A 499 -12.86 6.48 -11.60
CA GLY A 499 -11.77 5.60 -12.04
C GLY A 499 -10.41 5.91 -11.41
N LEU A 500 -10.39 6.45 -10.18
CA LEU A 500 -9.15 6.65 -9.42
C LEU A 500 -8.54 5.30 -9.04
N ASP A 501 -7.25 5.10 -9.31
CA ASP A 501 -6.46 4.03 -8.71
C ASP A 501 -6.05 4.45 -7.30
N GLU A 502 -6.77 3.97 -6.28
CA GLU A 502 -6.49 4.30 -4.88
C GLU A 502 -5.07 3.88 -4.48
N THR A 503 -4.61 2.73 -4.94
CA THR A 503 -3.30 2.20 -4.57
C THR A 503 -2.19 3.09 -5.10
N ALA A 504 -2.27 3.50 -6.36
CA ALA A 504 -1.33 4.45 -6.94
C ALA A 504 -1.36 5.81 -6.23
N PHE A 505 -2.56 6.31 -5.89
CA PHE A 505 -2.74 7.56 -5.16
C PHE A 505 -2.07 7.55 -3.79
N TRP A 506 -2.36 6.55 -2.95
CA TRP A 506 -1.82 6.47 -1.59
C TRP A 506 -0.30 6.32 -1.58
N ARG A 507 0.27 5.51 -2.49
CA ARG A 507 1.73 5.40 -2.65
C ARG A 507 2.38 6.71 -3.09
N ARG A 508 1.71 7.47 -3.96
CA ARG A 508 2.18 8.79 -4.39
C ARG A 508 2.14 9.78 -3.23
N LEU A 509 1.07 9.77 -2.43
CA LEU A 509 0.94 10.58 -1.23
C LEU A 509 2.05 10.25 -0.22
N GLY A 510 2.30 8.98 0.09
CA GLY A 510 3.41 8.59 0.99
C GLY A 510 4.77 9.10 0.51
N ARG A 511 5.05 9.04 -0.80
CA ARG A 511 6.27 9.66 -1.37
C ARG A 511 6.29 11.18 -1.22
N GLN A 512 5.15 11.86 -1.36
CA GLN A 512 5.06 13.30 -1.14
C GLN A 512 5.32 13.67 0.32
N LEU A 513 4.81 12.91 1.29
CA LEU A 513 5.09 13.12 2.72
C LEU A 513 6.58 12.99 3.04
N ARG A 514 7.26 11.96 2.50
CA ARG A 514 8.72 11.80 2.63
C ARG A 514 9.48 12.96 2.00
N ARG A 515 9.10 13.36 0.78
CA ARG A 515 9.72 14.51 0.09
C ARG A 515 9.52 15.80 0.85
N HIS A 516 8.35 16.00 1.46
CA HIS A 516 8.06 17.15 2.32
C HIS A 516 9.00 17.17 3.53
N ALA A 517 9.21 16.01 4.18
CA ALA A 517 10.15 15.91 5.29
C ALA A 517 11.58 16.30 4.87
N ILE A 518 12.08 15.76 3.76
CA ILE A 518 13.41 16.05 3.23
C ILE A 518 13.55 17.54 2.82
N ALA A 519 12.56 18.07 2.12
CA ALA A 519 12.59 19.46 1.62
C ALA A 519 12.60 20.50 2.75
N HIS A 520 12.25 20.10 3.98
CA HIS A 520 12.13 20.98 5.14
C HIS A 520 13.04 20.59 6.31
N GLY A 521 13.95 19.63 6.13
CA GLY A 521 14.87 19.21 7.20
C GLY A 521 14.16 18.54 8.39
N LEU A 522 13.05 17.85 8.14
CA LEU A 522 12.20 17.22 9.15
C LEU A 522 12.39 15.70 9.21
N GLU A 523 13.47 15.15 8.66
CA GLU A 523 13.67 13.70 8.55
C GLU A 523 13.71 13.01 9.92
N GLU A 524 14.40 13.61 10.89
CA GLU A 524 14.45 13.09 12.27
C GLU A 524 13.08 13.15 12.93
N CYS A 525 12.36 14.28 12.76
CA CYS A 525 11.00 14.42 13.27
C CYS A 525 10.07 13.37 12.66
N PHE A 526 10.15 13.17 11.34
CA PHE A 526 9.36 12.19 10.60
C PHE A 526 9.63 10.75 11.07
N ALA A 527 10.90 10.41 11.34
CA ALA A 527 11.25 9.09 11.89
C ALA A 527 10.66 8.86 13.29
N ARG A 528 10.66 9.89 14.16
CA ARG A 528 10.08 9.83 15.52
C ARG A 528 8.57 9.61 15.53
N LEU A 529 7.85 9.99 14.46
CA LEU A 529 6.41 9.75 14.33
C LEU A 529 6.06 8.26 14.12
N GLN A 530 7.01 7.42 13.67
CA GLN A 530 6.81 5.98 13.38
C GLN A 530 5.69 5.65 12.38
N VAL A 531 5.30 6.63 11.55
CA VAL A 531 4.19 6.53 10.58
C VAL A 531 4.48 5.64 9.38
N GLU A 532 5.73 5.18 9.22
CA GLU A 532 6.16 4.29 8.15
C GLU A 532 6.00 2.80 8.50
N ALA A 533 5.55 2.49 9.71
CA ALA A 533 5.29 1.12 10.13
C ALA A 533 4.30 0.42 9.16
N PRO A 534 4.46 -0.89 8.88
CA PRO A 534 3.56 -1.64 8.00
C PRO A 534 2.09 -1.60 8.41
N ARG A 535 1.83 -1.33 9.69
CA ARG A 535 0.49 -1.17 10.24
C ARG A 535 0.42 0.11 11.06
N LEU A 536 -0.70 0.81 10.95
CA LEU A 536 -1.04 1.98 11.75
C LEU A 536 -1.98 1.55 12.86
N ARG A 537 -1.82 2.15 14.04
CA ARG A 537 -2.81 2.02 15.10
C ARG A 537 -4.00 2.91 14.77
N VAL A 538 -5.20 2.33 14.82
CA VAL A 538 -6.46 2.95 14.42
C VAL A 538 -7.48 2.70 15.50
N GLU A 539 -8.33 3.68 15.76
CA GLU A 539 -9.32 3.60 16.82
C GLU A 539 -10.47 2.63 16.47
N ALA A 540 -10.83 1.77 17.43
CA ALA A 540 -11.89 0.77 17.25
C ALA A 540 -13.23 1.31 17.81
N LEU A 541 -13.89 2.15 17.02
CA LEU A 541 -15.10 2.89 17.43
C LEU A 541 -16.27 1.98 17.81
N LEU A 542 -16.51 0.89 17.07
CA LEU A 542 -17.58 -0.07 17.39
C LEU A 542 -17.23 -0.87 18.64
N SER A 543 -16.00 -1.33 18.78
CA SER A 543 -15.53 -2.13 19.92
C SER A 543 -15.69 -1.39 21.24
N ARG A 544 -15.33 -0.10 21.28
CA ARG A 544 -15.59 0.75 22.46
C ARG A 544 -17.07 0.88 22.76
N LYS A 545 -17.91 1.03 21.72
CA LYS A 545 -19.37 1.09 21.88
C LYS A 545 -19.96 -0.21 22.45
N LEU A 546 -19.38 -1.36 22.08
CA LEU A 546 -19.75 -2.67 22.60
C LEU A 546 -19.26 -2.93 24.04
N GLY A 547 -18.47 -2.03 24.62
CA GLY A 547 -17.88 -2.21 25.95
C GLY A 547 -16.76 -3.26 25.98
N LEU A 548 -16.14 -3.56 24.84
CA LEU A 548 -14.97 -4.42 24.78
C LEU A 548 -13.79 -3.65 25.38
N GLY A 549 -13.17 -4.19 26.46
CA GLY A 549 -12.19 -3.48 27.30
C GLY A 549 -11.01 -2.84 26.54
N GLU A 550 -10.23 -1.98 27.21
CA GLU A 550 -9.19 -1.10 26.61
C GLU A 550 -8.24 -1.79 25.61
N VAL A 551 -7.92 -3.07 25.82
CA VAL A 551 -7.08 -3.89 24.93
C VAL A 551 -7.66 -4.02 23.51
N ARG A 552 -8.97 -3.86 23.33
CA ARG A 552 -9.68 -3.84 22.02
C ARG A 552 -10.14 -2.43 21.60
N GLY A 553 -9.72 -1.38 22.28
CA GLY A 553 -10.06 0.02 21.95
C GLY A 553 -9.35 0.56 20.70
N SER A 554 -8.34 -0.16 20.20
CA SER A 554 -7.60 0.16 18.98
C SER A 554 -7.24 -1.11 18.22
N LEU A 555 -7.19 -1.03 16.89
CA LEU A 555 -6.76 -2.09 15.98
C LEU A 555 -5.49 -1.67 15.22
N HIS A 556 -4.84 -2.62 14.57
CA HIS A 556 -3.70 -2.35 13.68
C HIS A 556 -4.15 -2.46 12.22
N ALA A 557 -4.39 -1.34 11.56
CA ALA A 557 -4.81 -1.28 10.17
C ALA A 557 -3.60 -1.33 9.22
N PRO A 558 -3.70 -1.97 8.05
CA PRO A 558 -2.64 -1.95 7.05
C PRO A 558 -2.29 -0.54 6.59
N ASN A 559 -0.99 -0.21 6.46
CA ASN A 559 -0.55 1.12 6.08
C ASN A 559 -0.40 1.30 4.57
N THR A 560 -1.44 1.78 3.89
CA THR A 560 -1.46 1.94 2.43
C THR A 560 -0.63 3.12 1.89
N LEU A 561 -0.12 4.00 2.76
CA LEU A 561 0.74 5.13 2.35
C LEU A 561 2.10 4.65 1.88
N PHE A 562 2.69 3.70 2.61
CA PHE A 562 4.08 3.27 2.41
C PHE A 562 4.18 1.81 1.97
N HIS A 563 3.10 1.03 2.12
CA HIS A 563 3.07 -0.41 1.83
C HIS A 563 1.91 -0.76 0.90
N SER A 564 2.02 -1.83 0.10
CA SER A 564 0.95 -2.25 -0.82
C SER A 564 -0.20 -2.92 -0.06
N PRO A 565 -1.49 -2.70 -0.40
CA PRO A 565 -2.61 -3.47 0.16
C PRO A 565 -2.46 -4.98 0.00
N ASP A 566 -1.85 -5.41 -1.11
CA ASP A 566 -1.53 -6.83 -1.39
C ASP A 566 -0.53 -7.42 -0.39
N ALA A 567 0.30 -6.59 0.25
CA ALA A 567 1.18 -7.02 1.32
C ALA A 567 0.40 -7.42 2.59
N LEU A 568 -0.89 -7.10 2.67
CA LEU A 568 -1.68 -7.16 3.91
C LEU A 568 -2.93 -8.05 3.81
N PHE A 569 -3.29 -8.54 2.61
CA PHE A 569 -4.25 -9.65 2.40
C PHE A 569 -3.62 -10.94 1.87
N GLY A 570 -2.31 -10.97 1.80
CA GLY A 570 -1.52 -12.16 1.64
C GLY A 570 -0.11 -11.76 1.96
N ASP A 571 0.31 -12.02 3.19
CA ASP A 571 1.71 -12.04 3.59
C ASP A 571 2.39 -13.13 2.73
N ARG A 572 2.62 -12.86 1.44
CA ARG A 572 3.14 -13.79 0.44
C ARG A 572 4.37 -13.11 -0.13
N MET A 573 5.52 -13.45 0.42
CA MET A 573 6.79 -12.99 -0.13
C MET A 573 7.15 -13.81 -1.36
N ILE A 574 6.91 -15.12 -1.29
CA ILE A 574 7.25 -16.06 -2.34
C ILE A 574 6.35 -17.29 -2.24
N GLU A 575 6.15 -18.00 -3.34
CA GLU A 575 5.54 -19.33 -3.35
C GLU A 575 6.55 -20.36 -3.83
N ILE A 576 6.64 -21.51 -3.17
CA ILE A 576 7.54 -22.62 -3.54
C ILE A 576 6.69 -23.88 -3.64
N ASP A 577 6.59 -24.47 -4.84
CA ASP A 577 5.82 -25.70 -5.11
C ASP A 577 4.39 -25.71 -4.52
N GLY A 578 3.66 -24.59 -4.64
CA GLY A 578 2.31 -24.46 -4.10
C GLY A 578 2.23 -24.01 -2.63
N ARG A 579 3.36 -23.99 -1.92
CA ARG A 579 3.46 -23.49 -0.54
C ARG A 579 3.79 -22.00 -0.55
N THR A 580 2.86 -21.19 -0.08
CA THR A 580 3.09 -19.78 0.19
C THR A 580 4.02 -19.61 1.40
N ILE A 581 5.04 -18.77 1.26
CA ILE A 581 5.92 -18.32 2.33
C ILE A 581 5.72 -16.82 2.51
N THR A 582 5.52 -16.44 3.77
CA THR A 582 5.21 -15.08 4.14
C THR A 582 6.45 -14.23 4.36
N ALA A 583 6.32 -12.89 4.33
CA ALA A 583 7.46 -12.02 4.58
C ALA A 583 7.97 -12.22 6.01
N ASP A 584 7.06 -12.34 6.99
CA ASP A 584 7.40 -12.61 8.39
C ASP A 584 8.06 -13.99 8.55
N ALA A 585 7.53 -15.02 7.89
CA ALA A 585 8.09 -16.36 7.95
C ALA A 585 9.49 -16.42 7.32
N MET A 586 9.71 -15.71 6.22
CA MET A 586 11.03 -15.60 5.59
C MET A 586 11.98 -14.79 6.44
N GLU A 587 11.56 -13.65 6.99
CA GLU A 587 12.38 -12.81 7.88
C GLU A 587 12.83 -13.57 9.13
N ALA A 588 11.93 -14.35 9.74
CA ALA A 588 12.26 -15.23 10.86
C ALA A 588 13.28 -16.32 10.46
N ALA A 589 13.19 -16.85 9.23
CA ALA A 589 14.16 -17.81 8.71
C ALA A 589 15.53 -17.16 8.45
N ILE A 590 15.57 -15.94 7.89
CA ILE A 590 16.80 -15.18 7.65
C ILE A 590 17.51 -14.91 8.98
N ARG A 591 16.80 -14.37 9.99
CA ARG A 591 17.39 -14.11 11.32
C ARG A 591 17.97 -15.37 11.96
N ARG A 592 17.26 -16.50 11.85
CA ARG A 592 17.78 -17.79 12.34
C ARG A 592 19.10 -18.18 11.68
N VAL A 593 19.25 -17.92 10.38
CA VAL A 593 20.51 -18.15 9.68
C VAL A 593 21.60 -17.22 10.22
N GLU A 594 21.31 -15.94 10.37
CA GLU A 594 22.29 -14.96 10.86
C GLU A 594 22.80 -15.32 12.27
N ASP A 595 21.88 -15.67 13.16
CA ASP A 595 22.19 -16.03 14.55
C ASP A 595 22.99 -17.33 14.64
N ALA A 596 22.64 -18.34 13.84
CA ALA A 596 23.22 -19.68 13.97
C ALA A 596 24.43 -19.94 13.07
N ALA A 597 24.47 -19.37 11.86
CA ALA A 597 25.54 -19.62 10.89
C ALA A 597 26.78 -18.74 11.13
N GLY A 598 26.67 -17.68 11.95
CA GLY A 598 27.80 -16.81 12.28
C GLY A 598 28.41 -16.14 11.04
N LEU A 599 27.55 -15.63 10.15
CA LEU A 599 27.97 -14.93 8.94
C LEU A 599 28.44 -13.52 9.29
N SER A 600 29.55 -13.06 8.73
CA SER A 600 30.08 -11.72 8.97
C SER A 600 30.50 -11.05 7.67
N GLY A 601 29.99 -9.84 7.42
CA GLY A 601 30.43 -9.02 6.29
C GLY A 601 31.76 -8.37 6.54
N GLY A 602 32.50 -8.05 5.48
CA GLY A 602 33.80 -7.38 5.58
C GLY A 602 34.94 -8.27 6.05
N SER A 603 34.68 -9.48 6.54
CA SER A 603 35.70 -10.44 7.01
C SER A 603 36.55 -11.01 5.88
N GLY A 604 36.06 -10.97 4.64
CA GLY A 604 36.66 -11.68 3.51
C GLY A 604 36.35 -13.17 3.48
N GLU A 605 35.55 -13.66 4.42
CA GLU A 605 35.19 -15.07 4.51
C GLU A 605 34.25 -15.46 3.37
N ARG A 606 34.69 -16.40 2.56
CA ARG A 606 33.91 -17.13 1.56
C ARG A 606 33.26 -18.35 2.16
N VAL A 607 31.94 -18.46 2.06
CA VAL A 607 31.18 -19.62 2.52
C VAL A 607 30.44 -20.29 1.36
N ALA A 608 30.27 -21.59 1.43
CA ALA A 608 29.48 -22.36 0.47
C ALA A 608 28.29 -23.02 1.16
N ALA A 609 27.13 -23.05 0.51
CA ALA A 609 25.91 -23.58 1.11
C ALA A 609 25.11 -24.46 0.13
N ARG A 610 24.77 -25.68 0.57
CA ARG A 610 23.88 -26.62 -0.14
C ARG A 610 22.71 -27.00 0.77
N PHE A 611 21.51 -26.56 0.41
CA PHE A 611 20.26 -26.93 1.09
C PHE A 611 19.32 -27.62 0.13
N ARG A 612 18.79 -28.79 0.52
CA ARG A 612 17.76 -29.53 -0.23
C ARG A 612 16.37 -28.91 -0.06
N ASP A 613 16.12 -28.24 1.05
CA ASP A 613 14.93 -27.41 1.24
C ASP A 613 15.17 -26.03 0.63
N THR A 614 14.40 -25.70 -0.41
CA THR A 614 14.55 -24.46 -1.18
C THR A 614 14.26 -23.21 -0.35
N ALA A 615 13.32 -23.28 0.60
CA ALA A 615 13.01 -22.15 1.47
C ALA A 615 14.20 -21.83 2.39
N GLN A 616 14.83 -22.85 2.97
CA GLN A 616 16.00 -22.73 3.81
C GLN A 616 17.23 -22.25 3.02
N GLY A 617 17.43 -22.81 1.81
CA GLY A 617 18.48 -22.35 0.91
C GLY A 617 18.33 -20.88 0.52
N LEU A 618 17.10 -20.45 0.23
CA LEU A 618 16.79 -19.05 -0.06
C LEU A 618 17.02 -18.15 1.15
N ALA A 619 16.56 -18.54 2.34
CA ALA A 619 16.81 -17.80 3.57
C ALA A 619 18.32 -17.61 3.82
N PHE A 620 19.13 -18.63 3.53
CA PHE A 620 20.59 -18.56 3.65
C PHE A 620 21.21 -17.57 2.65
N ILE A 621 20.76 -17.59 1.39
CA ILE A 621 21.22 -16.64 0.36
C ILE A 621 20.89 -15.20 0.77
N LEU A 622 19.68 -14.96 1.26
CA LEU A 622 19.23 -13.64 1.68
C LEU A 622 19.99 -13.16 2.93
N ALA A 623 20.24 -14.04 3.91
CA ALA A 623 21.05 -13.73 5.09
C ALA A 623 22.48 -13.36 4.71
N ALA A 624 23.14 -14.15 3.86
CA ALA A 624 24.50 -13.86 3.42
C ALA A 624 24.59 -12.51 2.68
N ARG A 625 23.62 -12.21 1.81
CA ARG A 625 23.54 -10.90 1.14
C ARG A 625 23.32 -9.76 2.13
N ARG A 626 22.45 -9.94 3.13
CA ARG A 626 22.13 -8.92 4.14
C ARG A 626 23.30 -8.64 5.08
N CYS A 627 23.99 -9.69 5.52
CA CYS A 627 25.20 -9.56 6.33
C CYS A 627 26.41 -9.08 5.52
N GLY A 628 26.35 -9.08 4.18
CA GLY A 628 27.48 -8.75 3.32
C GLY A 628 28.57 -9.83 3.30
N ALA A 629 28.21 -11.10 3.50
CA ALA A 629 29.11 -12.25 3.43
C ALA A 629 29.27 -12.75 1.98
N SER A 630 30.44 -13.31 1.66
CA SER A 630 30.69 -13.91 0.34
C SER A 630 30.14 -15.33 0.27
N LEU A 631 29.24 -15.61 -0.67
CA LEU A 631 28.47 -16.85 -0.73
C LEU A 631 28.60 -17.56 -2.08
N LEU A 632 28.89 -18.86 -2.05
CA LEU A 632 28.68 -19.81 -3.14
C LEU A 632 27.39 -20.63 -2.89
N PRO A 633 26.28 -20.34 -3.60
CA PRO A 633 25.10 -21.20 -3.58
C PRO A 633 25.37 -22.48 -4.38
N ILE A 634 25.17 -23.65 -3.76
CA ILE A 634 25.39 -24.95 -4.38
C ILE A 634 24.04 -25.62 -4.67
N HIS A 635 23.92 -26.16 -5.89
CA HIS A 635 22.70 -26.82 -6.35
C HIS A 635 22.28 -27.98 -5.42
N PRO A 636 20.98 -28.10 -5.07
CA PRO A 636 20.48 -29.08 -4.08
C PRO A 636 20.73 -30.54 -4.47
N ALA A 637 20.73 -30.85 -5.77
CA ALA A 637 20.97 -32.20 -6.28
C ALA A 637 22.44 -32.64 -6.23
N LEU A 638 23.39 -31.76 -5.88
CA LEU A 638 24.80 -32.12 -5.84
C LEU A 638 25.10 -32.95 -4.57
N PRO A 639 25.69 -34.16 -4.69
CA PRO A 639 26.07 -34.97 -3.54
C PRO A 639 27.10 -34.27 -2.64
N ASP A 640 27.16 -34.67 -1.37
CA ASP A 640 27.97 -34.05 -0.32
C ASP A 640 29.45 -33.94 -0.70
N GLU A 641 30.04 -35.02 -1.23
CA GLU A 641 31.43 -35.00 -1.73
C GLU A 641 31.60 -34.05 -2.91
N GLY A 642 30.60 -33.97 -3.80
CA GLY A 642 30.60 -33.04 -4.92
C GLY A 642 30.53 -31.58 -4.45
N ALA A 643 29.68 -31.29 -3.47
CA ALA A 643 29.53 -29.98 -2.85
C ALA A 643 30.83 -29.55 -2.15
N ARG A 644 31.50 -30.47 -1.42
CA ARG A 644 32.80 -30.22 -0.80
C ARG A 644 33.88 -29.90 -1.83
N ARG A 645 34.03 -30.73 -2.86
CA ARG A 645 35.00 -30.47 -3.95
C ARG A 645 34.73 -29.12 -4.63
N LEU A 646 33.46 -28.75 -4.82
CA LEU A 646 33.10 -27.48 -5.45
C LEU A 646 33.48 -26.28 -4.57
N ALA A 647 33.21 -26.39 -3.26
CA ALA A 647 33.52 -25.35 -2.29
C ALA A 647 35.04 -25.15 -2.10
N GLU A 648 35.81 -26.24 -2.01
CA GLU A 648 37.28 -26.21 -1.97
C GLU A 648 37.86 -25.55 -3.22
N ARG A 649 37.36 -25.92 -4.41
CA ARG A 649 37.76 -25.31 -5.68
C ARG A 649 37.43 -23.82 -5.79
N ALA A 650 36.35 -23.39 -5.14
CA ALA A 650 35.97 -21.97 -5.07
C ALA A 650 36.76 -21.19 -4.01
N GLY A 651 37.63 -21.85 -3.24
CA GLY A 651 38.36 -21.24 -2.14
C GLY A 651 37.44 -20.82 -0.99
N CYS A 652 36.38 -21.58 -0.72
CA CYS A 652 35.52 -21.35 0.43
C CYS A 652 36.18 -21.86 1.71
N HIS A 653 35.97 -21.15 2.82
CA HIS A 653 36.53 -21.47 4.13
C HIS A 653 35.60 -22.38 4.93
N ARG A 654 34.28 -22.28 4.68
CA ARG A 654 33.25 -23.08 5.36
C ARG A 654 32.22 -23.61 4.37
N LEU A 655 31.71 -24.80 4.67
CA LEU A 655 30.66 -25.48 3.92
C LEU A 655 29.49 -25.85 4.82
N PHE A 656 28.28 -25.44 4.40
CA PHE A 656 27.02 -25.75 5.05
C PHE A 656 26.25 -26.78 4.21
N LEU A 657 25.90 -27.92 4.82
CA LEU A 657 25.18 -29.03 4.18
C LEU A 657 23.90 -29.31 4.95
N ASP A 658 22.75 -28.89 4.42
CA ASP A 658 21.40 -29.04 5.01
C ASP A 658 21.26 -28.61 6.49
N SER A 659 22.21 -27.82 6.99
CA SER A 659 22.29 -27.39 8.39
C SER A 659 22.98 -26.03 8.49
N LEU A 660 22.76 -25.35 9.62
CA LEU A 660 23.39 -24.06 9.92
C LEU A 660 24.75 -24.22 10.63
N GLU A 661 25.21 -25.46 10.82
CA GLU A 661 26.53 -25.79 11.36
C GLU A 661 27.52 -25.96 10.20
N GLY A 662 28.29 -24.91 9.93
CA GLY A 662 29.27 -24.91 8.84
C GLY A 662 30.55 -25.65 9.21
N ALA A 663 30.94 -26.64 8.40
CA ALA A 663 32.22 -27.34 8.54
C ALA A 663 33.35 -26.51 7.91
N ALA A 664 34.49 -26.39 8.61
CA ALA A 664 35.69 -25.79 8.04
C ALA A 664 36.22 -26.62 6.86
N LEU A 665 36.76 -25.94 5.86
CA LEU A 665 37.41 -26.54 4.70
C LEU A 665 38.92 -26.32 4.78
N ASP A 666 39.68 -27.38 4.54
CA ASP A 666 41.13 -27.33 4.53
C ASP A 666 41.64 -26.71 3.22
N GLY A 667 42.71 -25.92 3.30
CA GLY A 667 43.43 -25.43 2.11
C GLY A 667 42.93 -24.10 1.51
N ALA A 668 41.96 -23.42 2.13
CA ALA A 668 41.60 -22.06 1.75
C ALA A 668 42.69 -21.05 2.16
N ALA A 669 42.97 -20.07 1.29
CA ALA A 669 43.84 -18.95 1.63
C ALA A 669 43.22 -18.11 2.77
N PRO A 670 44.02 -17.32 3.52
CA PRO A 670 43.47 -16.44 4.54
C PRO A 670 42.40 -15.47 3.98
N PRO A 671 41.30 -15.21 4.70
CA PRO A 671 40.28 -14.25 4.28
C PRO A 671 40.88 -12.87 4.01
N VAL A 672 40.51 -12.27 2.88
CA VAL A 672 40.92 -10.90 2.53
C VAL A 672 39.73 -9.97 2.76
N PRO A 673 39.79 -9.06 3.74
CA PRO A 673 38.70 -8.14 4.03
C PRO A 673 38.26 -7.34 2.81
N GLY A 674 36.95 -7.23 2.61
CA GLY A 674 36.38 -6.60 1.43
C GLY A 674 34.85 -6.71 1.38
N GLU A 675 34.26 -6.15 0.33
CA GLU A 675 32.83 -6.28 0.08
C GLU A 675 32.45 -7.76 -0.14
N GLY A 676 31.30 -8.19 0.39
CA GLY A 676 30.78 -9.53 0.14
C GLY A 676 30.48 -9.78 -1.34
N GLU A 677 30.70 -11.01 -1.77
CA GLU A 677 30.63 -11.42 -3.17
C GLU A 677 29.66 -12.59 -3.37
N LEU A 678 28.83 -12.55 -4.41
CA LEU A 678 28.17 -13.72 -4.96
C LEU A 678 29.19 -14.53 -5.77
N LEU A 679 29.52 -15.72 -5.28
CA LEU A 679 30.44 -16.65 -5.92
C LEU A 679 29.68 -17.61 -6.83
N GLN A 680 30.19 -17.81 -8.03
CA GLN A 680 29.60 -18.69 -9.03
C GLN A 680 30.68 -19.42 -9.81
N MET A 681 30.43 -20.68 -10.16
CA MET A 681 31.38 -21.44 -10.97
C MET A 681 31.03 -21.24 -12.45
N SER A 682 32.00 -20.78 -13.24
CA SER A 682 31.82 -20.70 -14.69
C SER A 682 31.76 -22.11 -15.27
N SER A 683 30.87 -22.33 -16.25
CA SER A 683 30.65 -23.65 -16.86
C SER A 683 31.75 -24.06 -17.85
N GLY A 684 32.92 -23.40 -17.84
CA GLY A 684 34.14 -23.81 -18.53
C GLY A 684 33.96 -24.47 -19.90
N THR A 685 33.53 -23.72 -20.92
CA THR A 685 33.59 -24.24 -22.31
C THR A 685 35.03 -24.29 -22.85
N THR A 686 35.97 -23.57 -22.20
CA THR A 686 37.34 -23.33 -22.67
C THR A 686 38.45 -23.80 -21.72
N GLY A 687 38.13 -24.32 -20.52
CA GLY A 687 39.14 -24.73 -19.52
C GLY A 687 38.53 -25.30 -18.23
N GLU A 688 39.35 -25.47 -17.19
CA GLU A 688 38.82 -25.87 -15.87
C GLU A 688 37.86 -24.80 -15.31
N PRO A 689 36.70 -25.19 -14.75
CA PRO A 689 35.74 -24.28 -14.12
C PRO A 689 36.41 -23.30 -13.15
N LYS A 690 36.22 -22.00 -13.40
CA LYS A 690 36.78 -20.92 -12.57
C LYS A 690 35.70 -20.40 -11.63
N CYS A 691 36.10 -20.04 -10.41
CA CYS A 691 35.22 -19.31 -9.51
C CYS A 691 35.21 -17.83 -9.92
N ILE A 692 34.03 -17.35 -10.28
CA ILE A 692 33.74 -15.94 -10.53
C ILE A 692 33.14 -15.37 -9.27
N ALA A 693 33.69 -14.25 -8.80
CA ALA A 693 33.20 -13.54 -7.63
C ALA A 693 32.67 -12.18 -8.08
N ARG A 694 31.39 -11.91 -7.82
CA ARG A 694 30.75 -10.63 -8.15
C ARG A 694 30.33 -9.93 -6.87
N PRO A 695 30.79 -8.69 -6.60
CA PRO A 695 30.37 -7.98 -5.40
C PRO A 695 28.86 -7.77 -5.38
N TRP A 696 28.25 -7.81 -4.20
CA TRP A 696 26.79 -7.62 -4.06
C TRP A 696 26.32 -6.27 -4.62
N SER A 697 27.14 -5.23 -4.55
CA SER A 697 26.87 -3.92 -5.18
C SER A 697 26.78 -3.98 -6.70
N ALA A 698 27.56 -4.83 -7.36
CA ALA A 698 27.47 -5.03 -8.80
C ALA A 698 26.19 -5.78 -9.18
N VAL A 699 25.78 -6.77 -8.37
CA VAL A 699 24.49 -7.46 -8.53
C VAL A 699 23.33 -6.49 -8.34
N GLU A 700 23.40 -5.57 -7.39
CA GLU A 700 22.37 -4.53 -7.19
C GLU A 700 22.25 -3.60 -8.40
N ARG A 701 23.38 -3.14 -8.94
CA ARG A 701 23.41 -2.31 -10.16
C ARG A 701 22.80 -3.04 -11.36
N GLU A 702 23.08 -4.34 -11.51
CA GLU A 702 22.45 -5.17 -12.53
C GLU A 702 20.94 -5.21 -12.35
N ILE A 703 20.43 -5.47 -11.13
CA ILE A 703 19.00 -5.52 -10.84
C ILE A 703 18.31 -4.20 -11.20
N GLU A 704 18.87 -3.07 -10.78
CA GLU A 704 18.34 -1.73 -11.10
C GLU A 704 18.31 -1.48 -12.61
N SER A 705 19.42 -1.80 -13.29
CA SER A 705 19.51 -1.60 -14.73
C SER A 705 18.56 -2.53 -15.50
N TYR A 706 18.36 -3.76 -15.03
CA TYR A 706 17.45 -4.73 -15.62
C TYR A 706 15.99 -4.27 -15.48
N VAL A 707 15.59 -3.85 -14.28
CA VAL A 707 14.24 -3.35 -14.00
C VAL A 707 13.95 -2.08 -14.79
N GLY A 708 14.90 -1.16 -14.89
CA GLY A 708 14.72 0.10 -15.61
C GLY A 708 14.69 -0.05 -17.14
N ALA A 709 15.43 -1.00 -17.71
CA ALA A 709 15.56 -1.15 -19.16
C ALA A 709 14.53 -2.11 -19.78
N PHE A 710 13.96 -3.04 -19.00
CA PHE A 710 13.02 -4.04 -19.47
C PHE A 710 11.71 -3.89 -18.67
N THR A 711 10.67 -3.34 -19.30
CA THR A 711 9.41 -2.97 -18.62
C THR A 711 8.22 -3.80 -19.08
N GLU A 712 8.38 -4.55 -20.17
CA GLU A 712 7.37 -5.37 -20.80
C GLU A 712 6.76 -6.43 -19.87
N PRO A 713 7.52 -7.05 -18.92
CA PRO A 713 6.93 -7.95 -17.94
C PRO A 713 6.25 -7.26 -16.75
N ASP A 714 6.06 -5.94 -16.75
CA ASP A 714 5.34 -5.27 -15.69
C ASP A 714 3.90 -5.78 -15.59
N GLY A 715 3.51 -6.21 -14.39
CA GLY A 715 2.23 -6.86 -14.16
C GLY A 715 2.25 -8.38 -14.33
N MET A 716 3.35 -8.98 -14.81
CA MET A 716 3.48 -10.43 -14.96
C MET A 716 4.04 -11.07 -13.67
N THR A 717 3.62 -12.31 -13.41
CA THR A 717 4.07 -13.09 -12.24
C THR A 717 5.28 -13.96 -12.64
N PRO A 718 6.46 -13.80 -12.01
CA PRO A 718 7.62 -14.65 -12.29
C PRO A 718 7.38 -16.09 -11.87
N VAL A 719 7.45 -17.03 -12.82
CA VAL A 719 7.42 -18.47 -12.56
C VAL A 719 8.80 -19.04 -12.83
N ILE A 720 9.52 -19.41 -11.79
CA ILE A 720 10.93 -19.80 -11.82
C ILE A 720 11.01 -21.32 -11.79
N ALA A 721 11.17 -21.93 -12.96
CA ALA A 721 11.35 -23.36 -13.15
C ALA A 721 12.79 -23.67 -13.62
N CYS A 722 13.75 -23.06 -12.92
CA CYS A 722 15.18 -23.32 -13.04
C CYS A 722 15.86 -23.04 -11.68
N PRO A 723 17.09 -23.55 -11.45
CA PRO A 723 17.70 -23.45 -10.14
C PRO A 723 17.94 -22.00 -9.67
N ILE A 724 17.49 -21.68 -8.45
CA ILE A 724 17.77 -20.39 -7.78
C ILE A 724 19.20 -20.30 -7.21
N THR A 725 20.04 -21.30 -7.46
CA THR A 725 21.49 -21.25 -7.20
C THR A 725 22.28 -20.76 -8.41
N HIS A 726 21.60 -20.51 -9.53
CA HIS A 726 22.18 -20.00 -10.77
C HIS A 726 21.69 -18.56 -11.03
N SER A 727 22.52 -17.71 -11.64
CA SER A 727 22.24 -16.27 -11.85
C SER A 727 20.90 -16.03 -12.54
N TYR A 728 20.57 -16.88 -13.52
CA TYR A 728 19.33 -16.76 -14.28
C TYR A 728 18.07 -16.90 -13.41
N GLY A 729 18.01 -17.93 -12.55
CA GLY A 729 16.88 -18.12 -11.63
C GLY A 729 16.93 -17.12 -10.47
N LEU A 730 18.12 -16.88 -9.90
CA LEU A 730 18.31 -16.06 -8.71
C LEU A 730 18.16 -14.55 -8.97
N ILE A 731 18.90 -14.02 -9.94
CA ILE A 731 18.94 -12.57 -10.19
C ILE A 731 17.75 -12.21 -11.08
N CYS A 732 17.68 -12.80 -12.27
CA CYS A 732 16.71 -12.39 -13.30
C CYS A 732 15.28 -12.86 -12.99
N GLY A 733 15.12 -14.06 -12.44
CA GLY A 733 13.82 -14.58 -12.02
C GLY A 733 13.37 -14.01 -10.67
N LEU A 734 14.18 -14.23 -9.63
CA LEU A 734 13.79 -13.95 -8.25
C LEU A 734 14.01 -12.50 -7.82
N PHE A 735 15.25 -11.99 -7.82
CA PHE A 735 15.53 -10.65 -7.29
C PHE A 735 14.89 -9.53 -8.12
N VAL A 736 14.93 -9.62 -9.44
CA VAL A 736 14.22 -8.66 -10.32
C VAL A 736 12.70 -8.73 -10.08
N GLY A 737 12.14 -9.93 -9.90
CA GLY A 737 10.73 -10.12 -9.56
C GLY A 737 10.32 -9.44 -8.25
N LEU A 738 11.10 -9.68 -7.18
CA LEU A 738 10.91 -9.06 -5.88
C LEU A 738 11.07 -7.54 -5.95
N ARG A 739 12.07 -7.04 -6.71
CA ARG A 739 12.30 -5.60 -6.89
C ARG A 739 11.13 -4.90 -7.59
N ARG A 740 10.45 -5.59 -8.50
CA ARG A 740 9.21 -5.13 -9.14
C ARG A 740 7.96 -5.25 -8.25
N GLY A 741 8.10 -5.71 -7.01
CA GLY A 741 7.00 -5.91 -6.07
C GLY A 741 6.07 -7.05 -6.47
N ARG A 742 6.57 -8.06 -7.19
CA ARG A 742 5.81 -9.28 -7.53
C ARG A 742 6.10 -10.37 -6.51
N VAL A 743 5.19 -11.34 -6.41
CA VAL A 743 5.35 -12.56 -5.61
C VAL A 743 5.86 -13.67 -6.54
N PRO A 744 7.16 -14.01 -6.53
CA PRO A 744 7.69 -15.02 -7.42
C PRO A 744 7.20 -16.41 -7.02
N VAL A 745 7.02 -17.28 -8.00
CA VAL A 745 6.62 -18.68 -7.82
C VAL A 745 7.78 -19.57 -8.24
N ILE A 746 8.44 -20.21 -7.29
CA ILE A 746 9.48 -21.22 -7.55
C ILE A 746 8.82 -22.58 -7.75
N VAL A 747 9.23 -23.28 -8.79
CA VAL A 747 8.82 -24.65 -9.10
C VAL A 747 10.06 -25.53 -9.15
N ASP A 748 10.25 -26.37 -8.13
CA ASP A 748 11.45 -27.22 -8.00
C ASP A 748 11.30 -28.58 -8.67
N THR A 749 10.11 -28.89 -9.19
CA THR A 749 9.89 -30.13 -9.95
C THR A 749 10.26 -29.98 -11.43
N THR A 750 10.86 -31.03 -11.99
CA THR A 750 11.14 -31.16 -13.43
C THR A 750 9.94 -31.69 -14.23
N ASN A 751 8.77 -31.86 -13.61
CA ASN A 751 7.59 -32.41 -14.27
C ASN A 751 6.90 -31.38 -15.19
N PRO A 752 6.90 -31.60 -16.53
CA PRO A 752 6.34 -30.63 -17.47
C PRO A 752 4.82 -30.48 -17.36
N LYS A 753 4.09 -31.54 -16.98
CA LYS A 753 2.63 -31.47 -16.80
C LYS A 753 2.25 -30.64 -15.58
N TYR A 754 3.03 -30.75 -14.50
CA TYR A 754 2.83 -29.93 -13.30
C TYR A 754 3.09 -28.46 -13.62
N LEU A 755 4.18 -28.16 -14.34
CA LEU A 755 4.52 -26.80 -14.73
C LEU A 755 3.43 -26.17 -15.63
N LEU A 756 2.91 -26.90 -16.62
CA LEU A 756 1.76 -26.44 -17.42
C LEU A 756 0.53 -26.14 -16.56
N ARG A 757 0.22 -27.00 -15.57
CA ARG A 757 -0.89 -26.75 -14.64
C ARG A 757 -0.66 -25.45 -13.85
N ARG A 758 0.54 -25.26 -13.30
CA ARG A 758 0.88 -24.05 -12.54
C ARG A 758 0.79 -22.78 -13.38
N LEU A 759 1.23 -22.83 -14.64
CA LEU A 759 1.10 -21.68 -15.56
C LEU A 759 -0.36 -21.30 -15.84
N ARG A 760 -1.30 -22.26 -15.81
CA ARG A 760 -2.74 -22.00 -15.97
C ARG A 760 -3.40 -21.40 -14.72
N GLU A 761 -2.88 -21.72 -13.54
CA GLU A 761 -3.39 -21.26 -12.25
C GLU A 761 -2.94 -19.82 -11.93
N ILE A 762 -1.89 -19.34 -12.60
CA ILE A 762 -1.27 -18.04 -12.33
C ILE A 762 -1.73 -17.03 -13.38
N GLU A 763 -2.14 -15.85 -12.93
CA GLU A 763 -2.50 -14.77 -13.83
C GLU A 763 -1.23 -14.17 -14.47
N ARG A 764 -1.22 -14.09 -15.80
CA ARG A 764 -0.15 -13.50 -16.62
C ARG A 764 1.26 -13.98 -16.23
N PRO A 765 1.57 -15.29 -16.30
CA PRO A 765 2.86 -15.81 -15.88
C PRO A 765 3.96 -15.44 -16.89
N VAL A 766 5.16 -15.16 -16.37
CA VAL A 766 6.40 -15.15 -17.16
C VAL A 766 7.31 -16.28 -16.69
N LEU A 767 7.49 -17.28 -17.56
CA LEU A 767 8.24 -18.49 -17.27
C LEU A 767 9.74 -18.29 -17.46
N TYR A 768 10.53 -18.60 -16.43
CA TYR A 768 11.98 -18.70 -16.48
C TYR A 768 12.39 -20.17 -16.41
N THR A 769 12.84 -20.73 -17.54
CA THR A 769 13.23 -22.14 -17.61
C THR A 769 14.29 -22.38 -18.68
N ALA A 770 14.89 -23.57 -18.69
CA ALA A 770 15.86 -23.95 -19.71
C ALA A 770 15.18 -24.15 -21.09
N PRO A 771 15.86 -23.83 -22.20
CA PRO A 771 15.33 -24.02 -23.57
C PRO A 771 14.70 -25.38 -23.84
N ALA A 772 15.32 -26.47 -23.37
CA ALA A 772 14.82 -27.82 -23.58
C ALA A 772 13.48 -28.09 -22.87
N MET A 773 13.30 -27.54 -21.66
CA MET A 773 12.03 -27.62 -20.94
C MET A 773 10.96 -26.80 -21.67
N LEU A 774 11.28 -25.58 -22.09
CA LEU A 774 10.34 -24.73 -22.84
C LEU A 774 9.89 -25.39 -24.15
N HIS A 775 10.80 -26.02 -24.90
CA HIS A 775 10.47 -26.79 -26.09
C HIS A 775 9.55 -27.98 -25.77
N THR A 776 9.82 -28.70 -24.68
CA THR A 776 8.97 -29.81 -24.22
C THR A 776 7.56 -29.32 -23.88
N LEU A 777 7.42 -28.21 -23.16
CA LEU A 777 6.13 -27.60 -22.84
C LEU A 777 5.37 -27.19 -24.10
N ALA A 778 6.06 -26.56 -25.07
CA ALA A 778 5.46 -26.15 -26.34
C ALA A 778 4.85 -27.33 -27.13
N ARG A 779 5.45 -28.52 -27.05
CA ARG A 779 4.93 -29.75 -27.68
C ARG A 779 3.77 -30.40 -26.92
N LEU A 780 3.69 -30.19 -25.61
CA LEU A 780 2.66 -30.79 -24.75
C LEU A 780 1.37 -29.96 -24.65
N LEU A 781 1.36 -28.73 -25.17
CA LEU A 781 0.17 -27.87 -25.18
C LEU A 781 -0.91 -28.42 -26.14
N PRO A 782 -2.14 -28.69 -25.66
CA PRO A 782 -3.24 -29.12 -26.50
C PRO A 782 -3.80 -27.98 -27.37
N GLY A 783 -4.21 -28.30 -28.61
CA GLY A 783 -4.88 -27.36 -29.51
C GLY A 783 -4.07 -26.08 -29.75
N ASP A 784 -4.73 -24.92 -29.66
CA ASP A 784 -4.14 -23.58 -29.88
C ASP A 784 -3.71 -22.89 -28.57
N GLU A 785 -3.56 -23.64 -27.47
CA GLU A 785 -3.13 -23.07 -26.19
C GLU A 785 -1.70 -22.50 -26.29
N THR A 786 -1.48 -21.36 -25.62
CA THR A 786 -0.18 -20.67 -25.54
C THR A 786 0.22 -20.38 -24.10
N ILE A 787 1.53 -20.31 -23.86
CA ILE A 787 2.10 -19.76 -22.62
C ILE A 787 2.07 -18.23 -22.72
N HIS A 788 1.61 -17.54 -21.67
CA HIS A 788 1.49 -16.09 -21.67
C HIS A 788 2.83 -15.39 -21.96
N ALA A 789 3.86 -15.67 -21.16
CA ALA A 789 5.20 -15.16 -21.42
C ALA A 789 6.27 -16.18 -21.02
N ALA A 790 7.41 -16.14 -21.72
CA ALA A 790 8.60 -16.91 -21.37
C ALA A 790 9.87 -16.09 -21.62
N MET A 791 10.81 -16.18 -20.70
CA MET A 791 12.17 -15.69 -20.87
C MET A 791 13.06 -16.87 -21.28
N VAL A 792 13.92 -16.67 -22.27
CA VAL A 792 15.01 -17.61 -22.62
C VAL A 792 16.36 -16.96 -22.36
N SER A 793 17.34 -17.76 -21.95
CA SER A 793 18.69 -17.29 -21.62
C SER A 793 19.75 -18.31 -22.00
N GLY A 794 20.92 -17.82 -22.43
CA GLY A 794 22.08 -18.65 -22.76
C GLY A 794 22.26 -18.84 -24.27
N THR A 795 22.47 -20.09 -24.68
CA THR A 795 22.75 -20.46 -26.09
C THR A 795 21.56 -20.18 -26.99
N LEU A 796 21.83 -19.81 -28.25
CA LEU A 796 20.80 -19.63 -29.27
C LEU A 796 19.87 -20.84 -29.35
N LEU A 797 18.58 -20.58 -29.55
CA LEU A 797 17.60 -21.63 -29.85
C LEU A 797 17.87 -22.16 -31.26
N PRO A 798 18.03 -23.48 -31.45
CA PRO A 798 18.06 -24.07 -32.78
C PRO A 798 16.80 -23.70 -33.58
N ALA A 799 16.93 -23.49 -34.89
CA ALA A 799 15.83 -22.94 -35.69
C ALA A 799 14.49 -23.70 -35.54
N PRO A 800 14.43 -25.05 -35.50
CA PRO A 800 13.17 -25.75 -35.30
C PRO A 800 12.58 -25.60 -33.90
N TRP A 801 13.43 -25.51 -32.88
CA TRP A 801 12.98 -25.26 -31.51
C TRP A 801 12.43 -23.84 -31.38
N PHE A 802 13.09 -22.86 -31.99
CA PHE A 802 12.60 -21.49 -32.06
C PHE A 802 11.23 -21.42 -32.74
N ALA A 803 11.06 -22.05 -33.89
CA ALA A 803 9.79 -22.09 -34.61
C ALA A 803 8.68 -22.74 -33.77
N ALA A 804 8.97 -23.88 -33.13
CA ALA A 804 8.02 -24.59 -32.27
C ALA A 804 7.60 -23.77 -31.04
N ILE A 805 8.54 -23.06 -30.42
CA ILE A 805 8.29 -22.24 -29.22
C ILE A 805 7.59 -20.92 -29.58
N ARG A 806 8.03 -20.23 -30.64
CA ARG A 806 7.50 -18.89 -30.98
C ARG A 806 6.00 -18.93 -31.25
N GLY A 807 5.50 -19.97 -31.92
CA GLY A 807 4.07 -20.16 -32.17
C GLY A 807 3.25 -20.53 -30.92
N ARG A 808 3.89 -20.83 -29.79
CA ARG A 808 3.27 -21.34 -28.56
C ARG A 808 3.45 -20.43 -27.35
N VAL A 809 4.11 -19.28 -27.50
CA VAL A 809 4.35 -18.30 -26.43
C VAL A 809 3.90 -16.93 -26.89
N THR A 810 3.00 -16.26 -26.17
CA THR A 810 2.49 -14.94 -26.58
C THR A 810 3.60 -13.89 -26.52
N HIS A 811 4.28 -13.76 -25.37
CA HIS A 811 5.42 -12.87 -25.18
C HIS A 811 6.71 -13.67 -24.97
N LEU A 812 7.57 -13.77 -25.99
CA LEU A 812 8.85 -14.46 -25.89
C LEU A 812 9.98 -13.44 -25.77
N PHE A 813 10.71 -13.53 -24.67
CA PHE A 813 11.82 -12.64 -24.34
C PHE A 813 13.13 -13.40 -24.37
N GLN A 814 14.23 -12.71 -24.67
CA GLN A 814 15.57 -13.27 -24.57
C GLN A 814 16.44 -12.38 -23.68
N GLN A 815 17.30 -13.00 -22.89
CA GLN A 815 18.41 -12.31 -22.26
C GLN A 815 19.73 -12.99 -22.60
N TYR A 816 20.77 -12.19 -22.73
CA TYR A 816 22.13 -12.62 -23.02
C TYR A 816 23.08 -12.15 -21.93
N GLY A 817 24.02 -13.01 -21.52
CA GLY A 817 24.93 -12.75 -20.41
C GLY A 817 25.96 -13.85 -20.21
N CYS A 818 26.98 -13.55 -19.42
CA CYS A 818 28.01 -14.50 -18.98
C CYS A 818 28.17 -14.46 -17.46
N SER A 819 28.91 -15.42 -16.88
CA SER A 819 29.13 -15.48 -15.43
C SER A 819 29.88 -14.26 -14.91
N GLU A 820 30.77 -13.69 -15.72
CA GLU A 820 31.64 -12.56 -15.40
C GLU A 820 30.89 -11.23 -15.39
N ALA A 821 30.02 -11.00 -16.38
CA ALA A 821 29.30 -9.73 -16.53
C ALA A 821 27.89 -9.73 -15.91
N GLY A 822 27.28 -10.91 -15.73
CA GLY A 822 25.84 -11.01 -15.47
C GLY A 822 25.03 -10.85 -16.76
N CYS A 823 23.82 -10.33 -16.65
CA CYS A 823 22.98 -10.00 -17.81
C CYS A 823 23.54 -8.80 -18.58
N ILE A 824 23.92 -9.03 -19.84
CA ILE A 824 24.51 -8.02 -20.73
C ILE A 824 23.43 -7.33 -21.57
N ALA A 825 22.49 -8.08 -22.14
CA ALA A 825 21.51 -7.55 -23.08
C ALA A 825 20.16 -8.26 -22.99
N ILE A 826 19.07 -7.55 -23.33
CA ILE A 826 17.69 -8.08 -23.31
C ILE A 826 16.97 -7.78 -24.61
N ASN A 827 16.31 -8.79 -25.19
CA ASN A 827 15.36 -8.64 -26.28
C ASN A 827 13.92 -8.76 -25.72
N PRO A 828 13.14 -7.67 -25.72
CA PRO A 828 11.76 -7.68 -25.24
C PRO A 828 10.74 -8.28 -26.22
N ASP A 829 11.14 -8.61 -27.46
CA ASP A 829 10.28 -9.27 -28.45
C ASP A 829 11.13 -10.15 -29.39
N LEU A 830 11.38 -11.38 -28.97
CA LEU A 830 12.25 -12.30 -29.69
C LEU A 830 11.57 -12.83 -30.96
N ARG A 831 11.84 -12.17 -32.09
CA ARG A 831 11.34 -12.57 -33.43
C ARG A 831 12.32 -13.37 -34.27
N ARG A 832 13.62 -13.29 -33.96
CA ARG A 832 14.69 -14.06 -34.58
C ARG A 832 15.57 -14.63 -33.49
N ALA A 833 16.00 -15.88 -33.62
CA ALA A 833 16.80 -16.54 -32.59
C ALA A 833 18.13 -15.80 -32.34
N ASP A 834 18.79 -15.31 -33.38
CA ASP A 834 20.10 -14.63 -33.35
C ASP A 834 20.06 -13.21 -32.75
N ALA A 835 18.88 -12.59 -32.64
CA ALA A 835 18.69 -11.25 -32.08
C ALA A 835 18.64 -11.30 -30.55
N ILE A 836 19.82 -11.32 -29.92
CA ILE A 836 19.96 -11.64 -28.50
C ILE A 836 19.60 -10.49 -27.53
N GLY A 837 19.60 -9.23 -27.99
CA GLY A 837 19.03 -8.12 -27.22
C GLY A 837 19.74 -6.78 -27.33
N ARG A 838 19.17 -5.76 -26.68
CA ARG A 838 19.78 -4.45 -26.50
C ARG A 838 20.64 -4.45 -25.23
N PRO A 839 21.89 -3.96 -25.27
CA PRO A 839 22.73 -3.88 -24.08
C PRO A 839 22.06 -3.12 -22.92
N LEU A 840 22.21 -3.63 -21.70
CA LEU A 840 21.70 -2.97 -20.51
C LEU A 840 22.50 -1.68 -20.20
N PRO A 841 21.84 -0.61 -19.71
CA PRO A 841 22.47 0.70 -19.49
C PRO A 841 23.75 0.72 -18.65
N HIS A 842 23.92 -0.22 -17.71
CA HIS A 842 25.10 -0.31 -16.86
C HIS A 842 26.33 -0.93 -17.56
N HIS A 843 26.18 -1.45 -18.78
CA HIS A 843 27.27 -2.01 -19.58
C HIS A 843 27.58 -1.13 -20.80
N ARG A 844 28.86 -1.07 -21.18
CA ARG A 844 29.29 -0.66 -22.52
C ARG A 844 29.67 -1.90 -23.31
N VAL A 845 29.04 -2.11 -24.45
CA VAL A 845 29.28 -3.31 -25.28
C VAL A 845 29.88 -2.90 -26.61
N ARG A 846 30.95 -3.58 -27.01
CA ARG A 846 31.58 -3.49 -28.33
C ARG A 846 31.42 -4.83 -29.04
N ALA A 847 31.12 -4.80 -30.33
CA ALA A 847 30.99 -5.98 -31.19
C ALA A 847 31.33 -5.58 -32.64
N GLY A 848 31.16 -6.52 -33.58
CA GLY A 848 31.30 -6.25 -35.01
C GLY A 848 30.34 -5.18 -35.53
N THR A 849 30.60 -4.69 -36.74
CA THR A 849 29.82 -3.61 -37.38
C THR A 849 28.73 -4.11 -38.32
N GLY A 850 28.71 -5.40 -38.62
CA GLY A 850 27.72 -6.02 -39.49
C GLY A 850 27.97 -7.51 -39.72
N PRO A 851 27.08 -8.19 -40.46
CA PRO A 851 27.15 -9.64 -40.69
C PRO A 851 28.41 -10.09 -41.46
N GLU A 852 29.00 -9.23 -42.30
CA GLU A 852 30.24 -9.53 -43.03
C GLU A 852 31.52 -9.27 -42.21
N ALA A 853 31.39 -8.59 -41.06
CA ALA A 853 32.50 -8.26 -40.17
C ALA A 853 32.10 -8.43 -38.70
N PRO A 854 31.72 -9.66 -38.27
CA PRO A 854 31.48 -9.94 -36.87
C PRO A 854 32.79 -9.83 -36.09
N ALA A 855 32.70 -9.39 -34.84
CA ALA A 855 33.84 -9.33 -33.94
C ALA A 855 33.42 -9.84 -32.56
N GLU A 856 34.39 -10.06 -31.68
CA GLU A 856 34.10 -10.46 -30.31
C GLU A 856 33.20 -9.44 -29.62
N ILE A 857 32.18 -9.94 -28.92
CA ILE A 857 31.35 -9.18 -27.99
C ILE A 857 32.18 -8.93 -26.74
N VAL A 858 32.62 -7.69 -26.57
CA VAL A 858 33.44 -7.25 -25.44
C VAL A 858 32.60 -6.35 -24.56
N VAL A 859 32.58 -6.65 -23.26
CA VAL A 859 31.87 -5.85 -22.27
C VAL A 859 32.88 -5.04 -21.46
N GLU A 860 32.75 -3.72 -21.54
CA GLU A 860 33.55 -2.76 -20.79
C GLU A 860 32.77 -2.29 -19.55
N GLY A 861 33.39 -2.34 -18.37
CA GLY A 861 32.79 -1.92 -17.10
C GLY A 861 33.84 -1.55 -16.04
N GLU A 862 33.38 -1.16 -14.86
CA GLU A 862 34.25 -0.74 -13.73
C GLU A 862 35.20 -1.85 -13.25
N GLY A 863 34.84 -3.12 -13.44
CA GLY A 863 35.67 -4.29 -13.08
C GLY A 863 36.71 -4.68 -14.14
N GLY A 864 36.86 -3.88 -15.20
CA GLY A 864 37.74 -4.15 -16.34
C GLY A 864 37.01 -4.65 -17.58
N THR A 865 37.78 -5.02 -18.60
CA THR A 865 37.27 -5.52 -19.89
C THR A 865 37.01 -7.01 -19.81
N ILE A 866 35.77 -7.43 -20.10
CA ILE A 866 35.35 -8.82 -20.16
C ILE A 866 35.28 -9.25 -21.63
N HIS A 867 36.11 -10.22 -21.97
CA HIS A 867 36.15 -10.91 -23.25
C HIS A 867 35.24 -12.13 -23.19
N THR A 868 34.12 -12.10 -23.93
CA THR A 868 33.10 -13.16 -23.85
C THR A 868 33.43 -14.38 -24.70
N ALA A 869 34.37 -14.25 -25.65
CA ALA A 869 34.62 -15.19 -26.74
C ALA A 869 33.39 -15.50 -27.60
N ASP A 870 32.34 -14.67 -27.52
CA ASP A 870 31.15 -14.75 -28.35
C ASP A 870 31.28 -13.74 -29.50
N LEU A 871 31.20 -14.19 -30.75
CA LEU A 871 31.22 -13.35 -31.94
C LEU A 871 29.82 -12.80 -32.23
N GLY A 872 29.74 -11.50 -32.50
CA GLY A 872 28.49 -10.84 -32.83
C GLY A 872 28.71 -9.48 -33.49
N TYR A 873 27.61 -8.80 -33.78
CA TYR A 873 27.63 -7.43 -34.29
C TYR A 873 26.45 -6.62 -33.77
N LEU A 874 26.61 -5.29 -33.72
CA LEU A 874 25.51 -4.38 -33.40
C LEU A 874 24.80 -3.96 -34.70
N ALA A 875 23.50 -4.24 -34.78
CA ALA A 875 22.66 -3.76 -35.86
C ALA A 875 22.45 -2.23 -35.75
N PRO A 876 22.07 -1.53 -36.84
CA PRO A 876 21.88 -0.07 -36.84
C PRO A 876 20.87 0.44 -35.81
N ASP A 877 19.90 -0.39 -35.43
CA ASP A 877 18.88 -0.09 -34.43
C ASP A 877 19.35 -0.32 -32.98
N GLY A 878 20.59 -0.77 -32.78
CA GLY A 878 21.18 -1.08 -31.48
C GLY A 878 20.90 -2.50 -30.96
N MET A 879 20.28 -3.37 -31.76
CA MET A 879 20.13 -4.79 -31.42
C MET A 879 21.48 -5.51 -31.55
N LEU A 880 21.89 -6.24 -30.50
CA LEU A 880 23.04 -7.12 -30.56
C LEU A 880 22.63 -8.44 -31.22
N ILE A 881 23.36 -8.81 -32.28
CA ILE A 881 23.17 -10.06 -33.02
C ILE A 881 24.32 -11.00 -32.68
N PHE A 882 23.99 -12.22 -32.24
CA PHE A 882 24.95 -13.29 -32.00
C PHE A 882 25.22 -14.07 -33.29
N VAL A 883 26.48 -14.43 -33.52
CA VAL A 883 26.90 -15.25 -34.67
C VAL A 883 27.36 -16.63 -34.22
N ALA A 884 28.43 -16.70 -33.42
CA ALA A 884 29.01 -17.97 -32.99
C ALA A 884 29.91 -17.79 -31.76
N ARG A 885 30.26 -18.89 -31.08
CA ARG A 885 31.40 -18.91 -30.16
C ARG A 885 32.69 -18.97 -30.96
N GLN A 886 33.65 -18.11 -30.62
CA GLN A 886 34.95 -18.06 -31.26
C GLN A 886 35.68 -19.41 -31.14
N ASP A 887 35.60 -20.06 -29.97
CA ASP A 887 36.26 -21.35 -29.71
C ASP A 887 35.53 -22.57 -30.28
N ASP A 888 34.26 -22.45 -30.66
CA ASP A 888 33.49 -23.53 -31.31
C ASP A 888 33.60 -23.46 -32.84
N THR A 889 34.22 -22.40 -33.39
CA THR A 889 34.37 -22.23 -34.84
C THR A 889 35.30 -23.32 -35.36
N ILE A 890 34.80 -24.12 -36.31
CA ILE A 890 35.55 -25.23 -36.90
C ILE A 890 36.34 -24.69 -38.10
N ASN A 891 37.65 -24.81 -38.08
CA ASN A 891 38.50 -24.33 -39.15
C ASN A 891 38.81 -25.45 -40.15
N VAL A 892 38.07 -25.48 -41.25
CA VAL A 892 38.25 -26.47 -42.32
C VAL A 892 39.07 -25.83 -43.44
N SER A 893 40.37 -26.16 -43.51
CA SER A 893 41.29 -25.67 -44.54
C SER A 893 41.41 -24.13 -44.61
N GLY A 894 41.36 -23.45 -43.47
CA GLY A 894 41.41 -21.99 -43.38
C GLY A 894 40.05 -21.30 -43.51
N LEU A 895 38.98 -22.06 -43.74
CA LEU A 895 37.61 -21.56 -43.82
C LEU A 895 36.90 -21.80 -42.48
N ASN A 896 36.30 -20.74 -41.94
CA ASN A 896 35.51 -20.83 -40.71
C ASN A 896 34.16 -21.47 -41.01
N VAL A 897 33.89 -22.58 -40.33
CA VAL A 897 32.58 -23.22 -40.29
C VAL A 897 31.97 -22.95 -38.92
N TYR A 898 30.81 -22.31 -38.91
CA TYR A 898 30.05 -22.08 -37.69
C TYR A 898 29.14 -23.30 -37.43
N PRO A 899 29.32 -24.03 -36.31
CA PRO A 899 28.54 -25.24 -36.04
C PRO A 899 27.03 -25.05 -36.11
N GLY A 900 26.53 -23.88 -35.68
CA GLY A 900 25.11 -23.56 -35.71
C GLY A 900 24.49 -23.63 -37.11
N GLU A 901 25.21 -23.20 -38.14
CA GLU A 901 24.72 -23.28 -39.54
C GLU A 901 24.54 -24.73 -39.99
N VAL A 902 25.48 -25.60 -39.59
CA VAL A 902 25.41 -27.04 -39.87
C VAL A 902 24.26 -27.67 -39.09
N GLU A 903 24.15 -27.35 -37.81
CA GLU A 903 23.10 -27.83 -36.91
C GLU A 903 21.72 -27.42 -37.42
N ASP A 904 21.51 -26.17 -37.85
CA ASP A 904 20.23 -25.68 -38.36
C ASP A 904 19.82 -26.40 -39.66
N VAL A 905 20.75 -26.63 -40.59
CA VAL A 905 20.48 -27.39 -41.82
C VAL A 905 20.10 -28.83 -41.50
N VAL A 906 20.82 -29.48 -40.58
CA VAL A 906 20.53 -30.86 -40.16
C VAL A 906 19.19 -30.94 -39.45
N MET A 907 18.92 -30.01 -38.54
CA MET A 907 17.69 -29.93 -37.75
C MET A 907 16.46 -29.65 -38.62
N ALA A 908 16.64 -29.08 -39.82
CA ALA A 908 15.56 -28.91 -40.80
C ALA A 908 15.20 -30.20 -41.57
N MET A 909 15.99 -31.28 -41.45
CA MET A 909 15.67 -32.57 -42.07
C MET A 909 14.52 -33.27 -41.31
N PRO A 910 13.45 -33.73 -41.99
CA PRO A 910 12.34 -34.42 -41.32
C PRO A 910 12.80 -35.63 -40.51
N GLY A 911 12.31 -35.73 -39.27
CA GLY A 911 12.61 -36.84 -38.35
C GLY A 911 13.81 -36.62 -37.42
N ILE A 912 14.63 -35.59 -37.64
CA ILE A 912 15.71 -35.20 -36.71
C ILE A 912 15.12 -34.45 -35.50
N THR A 913 15.54 -34.81 -34.29
CA THR A 913 15.02 -34.25 -33.03
C THR A 913 16.02 -33.37 -32.28
N ASP A 914 17.32 -33.61 -32.45
CA ASP A 914 18.40 -32.86 -31.82
C ASP A 914 19.70 -33.05 -32.63
N ALA A 915 20.59 -32.06 -32.67
CA ALA A 915 21.86 -32.13 -33.40
C ALA A 915 22.95 -31.27 -32.73
N VAL A 916 24.20 -31.74 -32.79
CA VAL A 916 25.38 -30.98 -32.36
C VAL A 916 26.55 -31.24 -33.31
N ALA A 917 27.11 -30.17 -33.87
CA ALA A 917 28.31 -30.19 -34.69
C ALA A 917 29.53 -29.78 -33.85
N PHE A 918 30.67 -30.42 -34.10
CA PHE A 918 31.92 -30.14 -33.40
C PHE A 918 33.13 -30.43 -34.28
N ALA A 919 34.26 -29.80 -33.94
CA ALA A 919 35.53 -30.00 -34.61
C ALA A 919 36.13 -31.38 -34.29
N ARG A 920 36.56 -32.08 -35.34
CA ARG A 920 37.45 -33.24 -35.24
C ARG A 920 38.77 -32.92 -35.96
N PRO A 921 39.93 -33.14 -35.31
CA PRO A 921 41.22 -32.97 -35.97
C PRO A 921 41.33 -33.86 -37.21
N ASP A 922 41.81 -33.30 -38.30
CA ASP A 922 42.04 -33.97 -39.58
C ASP A 922 43.44 -33.66 -40.11
N PRO A 923 44.28 -34.67 -40.42
CA PRO A 923 45.66 -34.45 -40.85
C PRO A 923 45.84 -33.58 -42.10
N PHE A 924 44.82 -33.43 -42.94
CA PHE A 924 44.90 -32.74 -44.23
C PHE A 924 44.15 -31.40 -44.23
N ALA A 925 43.00 -31.35 -43.56
CA ALA A 925 42.16 -30.15 -43.51
C ALA A 925 42.38 -29.30 -42.25
N GLY A 926 43.22 -29.75 -41.31
CA GLY A 926 43.33 -29.17 -39.98
C GLY A 926 42.21 -29.67 -39.09
N GLU A 927 40.99 -29.27 -39.39
CA GLU A 927 39.77 -29.78 -38.76
C GLU A 927 38.72 -30.19 -39.80
N ARG A 928 37.81 -31.05 -39.37
CA ARG A 928 36.60 -31.44 -40.12
C ARG A 928 35.39 -31.39 -39.23
N VAL A 929 34.23 -31.12 -39.84
CA VAL A 929 32.94 -31.12 -39.17
C VAL A 929 32.51 -32.55 -38.86
N THR A 930 32.30 -32.86 -37.59
CA THR A 930 31.65 -34.10 -37.13
C THR A 930 30.32 -33.76 -36.47
N LEU A 931 29.33 -34.63 -36.65
CA LEU A 931 27.96 -34.41 -36.18
C LEU A 931 27.49 -35.56 -35.30
N LEU A 932 26.94 -35.26 -34.12
CA LEU A 932 26.02 -36.17 -33.42
C LEU A 932 24.60 -35.68 -33.60
N PHE A 933 23.66 -36.60 -33.80
CA PHE A 933 22.25 -36.25 -33.91
C PHE A 933 21.35 -37.32 -33.27
N SER A 934 20.13 -36.94 -32.92
CA SER A 934 19.06 -37.87 -32.54
C SER A 934 17.89 -37.72 -33.50
N ALA A 935 17.12 -38.79 -33.68
CA ALA A 935 16.01 -38.83 -34.63
C ALA A 935 14.91 -39.78 -34.14
N GLU A 936 13.68 -39.60 -34.65
CA GLU A 936 12.52 -40.44 -34.31
C GLU A 936 12.64 -41.89 -34.83
N GLY A 937 13.53 -42.13 -35.80
CA GLY A 937 13.87 -43.44 -36.33
C GLY A 937 15.28 -43.46 -36.95
N PRO A 938 15.77 -44.61 -37.43
CA PRO A 938 17.10 -44.73 -38.00
C PRO A 938 17.27 -43.87 -39.27
N VAL A 939 18.31 -43.03 -39.32
CA VAL A 939 18.65 -42.18 -40.46
C VAL A 939 20.01 -42.61 -41.04
N PRO A 940 20.07 -43.12 -42.29
CA PRO A 940 21.34 -43.50 -42.91
C PRO A 940 22.28 -42.28 -43.05
N PRO A 941 23.57 -42.39 -42.67
CA PRO A 941 24.52 -41.27 -42.74
C PRO A 941 24.63 -40.62 -44.13
N ARG A 942 24.50 -41.41 -45.20
CA ARG A 942 24.50 -40.89 -46.59
C ARG A 942 23.31 -39.99 -46.88
N ALA A 943 22.11 -40.34 -46.40
CA ALA A 943 20.91 -39.54 -46.61
C ALA A 943 21.03 -38.16 -45.93
N LEU A 944 21.62 -38.13 -44.73
CA LEU A 944 21.90 -36.90 -44.00
C LEU A 944 22.96 -36.04 -44.71
N GLN A 945 24.05 -36.65 -45.20
CA GLN A 945 25.07 -35.92 -45.97
C GLN A 945 24.52 -35.37 -47.29
N ASP A 946 23.68 -36.12 -48.00
CA ASP A 946 23.03 -35.67 -49.24
C ASP A 946 22.04 -34.53 -48.99
N TRP A 947 21.36 -34.53 -47.83
CA TRP A 947 20.56 -33.41 -47.38
C TRP A 947 21.42 -32.17 -47.15
N CYS A 948 22.50 -32.29 -46.37
CA CYS A 948 23.43 -31.20 -46.07
C CYS A 948 24.03 -30.57 -47.34
N ARG A 949 24.42 -31.37 -48.35
CA ARG A 949 24.99 -30.89 -49.62
C ARG A 949 24.08 -29.97 -50.43
N ARG A 950 22.77 -29.99 -50.17
CA ARG A 950 21.82 -29.10 -50.86
C ARG A 950 21.88 -27.67 -50.34
N TRP A 951 22.35 -27.48 -49.12
CA TRP A 951 22.24 -26.21 -48.39
C TRP A 951 23.58 -25.68 -47.85
N LEU A 952 24.58 -26.55 -47.69
CA LEU A 952 25.89 -26.21 -47.13
C LEU A 952 26.99 -26.29 -48.20
N ALA A 953 28.02 -25.45 -48.07
CA ALA A 953 29.22 -25.57 -48.87
C ALA A 953 29.99 -26.86 -48.53
N GLY A 954 30.78 -27.38 -49.48
CA GLY A 954 31.43 -28.70 -49.34
C GLY A 954 32.33 -28.86 -48.11
N HIS A 955 32.90 -27.77 -47.56
CA HIS A 955 33.73 -27.78 -46.36
C HIS A 955 32.91 -27.78 -45.05
N GLN A 956 31.63 -27.39 -45.10
CA GLN A 956 30.69 -27.37 -43.96
C GLN A 956 29.95 -28.71 -43.79
N VAL A 957 29.88 -29.53 -44.85
CA VAL A 957 29.17 -30.82 -44.81
C VAL A 957 29.88 -31.78 -43.83
N PRO A 958 29.18 -32.35 -42.84
CA PRO A 958 29.78 -33.30 -41.89
C PRO A 958 30.40 -34.49 -42.62
N VAL A 959 31.70 -34.71 -42.40
CA VAL A 959 32.39 -35.88 -42.96
C VAL A 959 31.93 -37.17 -42.29
N GLU A 960 31.44 -37.04 -41.05
CA GLU A 960 30.96 -38.12 -40.21
C GLU A 960 29.76 -37.65 -39.40
N ALA A 961 28.72 -38.48 -39.37
CA ALA A 961 27.47 -38.21 -38.67
C ALA A 961 27.02 -39.48 -37.93
N VAL A 962 26.80 -39.37 -36.63
CA VAL A 962 26.46 -40.52 -35.76
C VAL A 962 25.14 -40.26 -35.05
N GLN A 963 24.22 -41.23 -35.17
CA GLN A 963 22.94 -41.20 -34.49
C GLN A 963 23.07 -41.73 -33.06
N VAL A 964 22.60 -40.97 -32.09
CA VAL A 964 22.58 -41.31 -30.66
C VAL A 964 21.16 -41.23 -30.10
N GLY A 965 20.88 -41.97 -29.03
CA GLY A 965 19.55 -41.98 -28.38
C GLY A 965 19.19 -40.62 -27.75
N ALA A 966 20.17 -39.91 -27.20
CA ALA A 966 20.04 -38.54 -26.72
C ALA A 966 21.41 -37.86 -26.73
N ILE A 967 21.45 -36.55 -27.02
CA ILE A 967 22.68 -35.77 -26.97
C ILE A 967 23.05 -35.50 -25.50
N PRO A 968 24.29 -35.79 -25.05
CA PRO A 968 24.72 -35.52 -23.69
C PRO A 968 24.63 -34.02 -23.34
N ARG A 969 24.03 -33.72 -22.18
CA ARG A 969 23.86 -32.36 -21.65
C ARG A 969 24.41 -32.26 -20.23
N GLU A 970 24.86 -31.08 -19.86
CA GLU A 970 25.27 -30.74 -18.50
C GLU A 970 24.05 -30.63 -17.57
N ALA A 971 24.27 -30.60 -16.25
CA ALA A 971 23.20 -30.48 -15.25
C ALA A 971 22.34 -29.21 -15.38
N ASN A 972 22.86 -28.18 -16.06
CA ASN A 972 22.17 -26.93 -16.39
C ASN A 972 21.38 -27.00 -17.72
N GLY A 973 21.39 -28.15 -18.42
CA GLY A 973 20.72 -28.38 -19.69
C GLY A 973 21.51 -27.96 -20.95
N LYS A 974 22.70 -27.36 -20.79
CA LYS A 974 23.56 -26.93 -21.91
C LYS A 974 24.33 -28.11 -22.52
N ILE A 975 24.72 -27.97 -23.78
CA ILE A 975 25.62 -28.90 -24.46
C ILE A 975 27.05 -28.34 -24.40
N SER A 976 28.00 -29.16 -23.96
CA SER A 976 29.43 -28.85 -24.08
C SER A 976 30.01 -29.60 -25.28
N ARG A 977 30.28 -28.89 -26.37
CA ARG A 977 30.84 -29.46 -27.62
C ARG A 977 32.17 -30.17 -27.36
N ARG A 978 32.99 -29.65 -26.45
CA ARG A 978 34.25 -30.29 -26.03
C ARG A 978 34.01 -31.61 -25.30
N ALA A 979 33.08 -31.66 -24.35
CA ALA A 979 32.75 -32.88 -23.63
C ALA A 979 32.17 -33.93 -24.58
N VAL A 980 31.28 -33.51 -25.48
CA VAL A 980 30.74 -34.36 -26.55
C VAL A 980 31.85 -34.90 -27.45
N ALA A 981 32.76 -34.03 -27.92
CA ALA A 981 33.88 -34.44 -28.76
C ALA A 981 34.85 -35.39 -28.04
N ALA A 982 35.04 -35.22 -26.72
CA ALA A 982 35.87 -36.10 -25.91
C ALA A 982 35.22 -37.47 -25.69
N GLN A 983 33.91 -37.52 -25.38
CA GLN A 983 33.16 -38.77 -25.24
C GLN A 983 33.08 -39.53 -26.56
N TYR A 984 32.89 -38.82 -27.66
CA TYR A 984 32.93 -39.37 -29.00
C TYR A 984 34.29 -40.02 -29.31
N ARG A 985 35.39 -39.31 -29.05
CA ARG A 985 36.75 -39.83 -29.23
C ARG A 985 37.06 -41.01 -28.29
N GLY A 986 36.49 -41.00 -27.10
CA GLY A 986 36.64 -42.06 -26.10
C GLY A 986 35.78 -43.30 -26.34
N GLY A 987 34.91 -43.30 -27.36
CA GLY A 987 34.02 -44.41 -27.68
C GLY A 987 32.92 -44.66 -26.65
N SER A 988 32.65 -43.71 -25.76
CA SER A 988 31.69 -43.85 -24.65
C SER A 988 30.24 -43.48 -25.03
N LEU A 989 29.97 -43.28 -26.31
CA LEU A 989 28.64 -42.96 -26.84
C LEU A 989 28.11 -44.18 -27.58
N GLU A 990 27.00 -44.74 -27.10
CA GLU A 990 26.31 -45.84 -27.77
C GLU A 990 25.61 -45.32 -29.04
N ALA A 991 26.09 -45.76 -30.20
CA ALA A 991 25.41 -45.52 -31.46
C ALA A 991 24.10 -46.34 -31.49
N VAL A 992 23.00 -45.71 -31.92
CA VAL A 992 21.76 -46.43 -32.18
C VAL A 992 21.94 -47.17 -33.50
N ALA A 993 21.92 -48.51 -33.45
CA ALA A 993 22.15 -49.39 -34.59
C ALA A 993 21.04 -49.31 -35.65
#